data_AF-A0AAZ3Q9Z6-F1
#
_entry.id   AF-A0AAZ3Q9Z6-F1
#
_cell.length_a   1.000
_cell.length_b   1.000
_cell.length_c   1.000
_cell.angle_alpha   90.00
_cell.angle_beta   90.00
_cell.angle_gamma   90.00
#
_symmetry.space_group_name_H-M   'P 1'
#
loop_
_entity.id
_entity.type
_entity.pdbx_description
1 polymer ?
#
loop_
_entity_poly.entity_id
_entity_poly.type
_entity_poly.pdbx_seq_one_letter_code
_entity_poly.pdbx_strand_id
1 'polypeptide(L)'
;MAHNKDSSLSNAPGCESYVGSETRDSISLLDVLYADAFEKEDIDSAIAKKTEVDFYSGAPPQWLNFCWAGRATSADKTTPFIKRDGYTELMKNINKQCKGDLTSTIKLLHQPGSGGTTLAKQVLWDMRKTLRCAVLTGPTSDITAIAKEVILLFTAGGQGHQNTVLLLLEDDRILENLQDAIIKEIAKRNIVTHRPVVIILNCVHKAVIKQEDHNKSRQVILRMELSEAEKQQFEEKQIEISRSYSNEHKQFHGFNIMRENFSEDYVKETCAFLDVRKKKRRPKKSQLLAFLSLVNAYVPGSHLLESQCQAFLGPPDPIYGGPSFEQRMEPFTHLIVTFPSQQGQDKHVRMAHPLIAQQCVELLATAGVTRSDTARNFLTDFCGEEVQQHLMPVIKDMLTKREITVDHQQKTGHVCVLQNKPTKREMGEERKDTFSRLIHDIEANEYKSNCVSVLRLASEKITQNPFFPQALARFFYIRMEEYGKAEHWAKIAKDRDPKNSFVADTLGQVYKNHLNSRVHVSSISAQDILQLAVKAFEAFKDEERAAENEQGADMQDDGMTKVSRIFNNRGLFGYLQVANIVFDSLVSLDNKWQKVLTMEISADTFFLSIRQKNLFKYKPLIISLRDEVERKCEFFDGYLTYSKPNIKENEPHYFQTDVKNCYCKYVGTCTPIHSESAIGVPLQKLKEEMAIAFPGLLCCLDKGYDKTHLRQITKLWEEIQECEKKKDGVGEKKAAQNFILANIILSKVEAASPMLTPLPILRSTLERHLLANYGNQTPEFYLLVLLLFWPEEHKKIGFNIDLNKHIIEMQDSYNNTYKKHLRSRYLRPLIFLGKGEGLRRLVHRSKIDNLLVEENPMARPEFLSQKWSSGKVWREPSVQDLLLPVNGVVRQHRVFACVDGKEIKVCADQQSKVWKSGDVCFYLGFTIRGPVAYGIHYPTHHGHFSHSDRMTGEVPRKMLEVPDIKSIKDEPVRSCTTCANVMHVYPRALRVQSIRAPVGM
;
A
#
# COMPACT_ATOMS: atom_id res chain seq x y z
N MET A 1 12.72 -15.94 28.38
CA MET A 1 12.21 -15.38 29.63
C MET A 1 10.99 -14.55 29.27
N ALA A 2 9.77 -15.06 29.49
CA ALA A 2 8.61 -14.19 29.65
C ALA A 2 8.65 -13.74 31.10
N HIS A 3 8.48 -12.44 31.30
CA HIS A 3 8.50 -11.79 32.61
C HIS A 3 7.70 -12.59 33.64
N ASN A 4 8.39 -13.06 34.67
CA ASN A 4 7.74 -13.68 35.80
C ASN A 4 6.75 -12.68 36.39
N LYS A 5 5.53 -13.17 36.63
CA LYS A 5 4.43 -12.44 37.26
C LYS A 5 4.68 -12.13 38.73
N ASP A 6 5.83 -12.46 39.31
CA ASP A 6 6.09 -12.23 40.72
C ASP A 6 7.50 -11.67 41.00
N SER A 7 7.48 -10.48 41.63
CA SER A 7 8.55 -9.74 42.34
C SER A 7 9.65 -9.06 41.48
N SER A 8 10.03 -7.78 41.63
CA SER A 8 9.57 -6.68 42.48
C SER A 8 10.06 -5.31 41.93
N LEU A 9 9.13 -4.35 41.81
CA LEU A 9 9.25 -2.87 41.90
C LEU A 9 10.09 -2.14 40.81
N SER A 10 9.52 -1.24 40.01
CA SER A 10 9.66 0.21 40.30
C SER A 10 8.30 0.87 40.59
N ASN A 11 8.05 1.12 41.87
CA ASN A 11 6.80 1.71 42.38
C ASN A 11 6.89 3.22 42.65
N ALA A 12 7.89 3.93 42.13
CA ALA A 12 8.04 5.35 42.45
C ALA A 12 7.04 6.19 41.62
N PRO A 13 6.06 6.87 42.25
CA PRO A 13 5.26 7.87 41.58
C PRO A 13 6.21 9.00 41.16
N GLY A 14 6.41 9.21 39.85
CA GLY A 14 7.28 10.29 39.34
C GLY A 14 8.14 9.96 38.11
N CYS A 15 8.16 8.72 37.61
CA CYS A 15 8.87 8.40 36.37
C CYS A 15 7.97 8.59 35.13
N GLU A 16 8.44 9.32 34.11
CA GLU A 16 7.67 9.65 32.88
C GLU A 16 7.22 8.41 32.07
N SER A 17 7.74 7.22 32.37
CA SER A 17 7.48 5.96 31.68
C SER A 17 6.73 4.90 32.53
N TYR A 18 6.18 5.29 33.68
CA TYR A 18 5.44 4.38 34.59
C TYR A 18 4.26 3.65 33.91
N VAL A 19 4.12 2.34 34.18
CA VAL A 19 2.99 1.47 33.77
C VAL A 19 2.55 0.66 34.99
N GLY A 20 1.35 0.92 35.52
CA GLY A 20 0.81 0.23 36.70
C GLY A 20 0.56 -1.27 36.47
N SER A 21 0.50 -2.06 37.55
CA SER A 21 0.36 -3.53 37.52
C SER A 21 -0.91 -4.01 36.82
N GLU A 22 -2.05 -3.35 37.05
CA GLU A 22 -3.34 -3.68 36.41
C GLU A 22 -3.29 -3.58 34.88
N THR A 23 -2.52 -2.61 34.36
CA THR A 23 -2.31 -2.45 32.92
C THR A 23 -1.46 -3.60 32.36
N ARG A 24 -0.55 -4.17 33.14
CA ARG A 24 0.32 -5.29 32.70
C ARG A 24 -0.47 -6.57 32.47
N ASP A 25 -1.44 -6.86 33.33
CA ASP A 25 -2.29 -8.05 33.21
C ASP A 25 -3.28 -8.01 32.04
N SER A 26 -3.49 -6.82 31.47
CA SER A 26 -4.47 -6.58 30.40
C SER A 26 -3.86 -6.53 28.99
N ILE A 27 -2.53 -6.65 28.86
CA ILE A 27 -1.81 -6.60 27.57
C ILE A 27 -1.28 -8.01 27.26
N SER A 28 -1.77 -8.60 26.18
CA SER A 28 -1.48 -9.99 25.80
C SER A 28 -0.89 -10.12 24.39
N LEU A 29 -1.09 -9.12 23.53
CA LEU A 29 -0.66 -9.12 22.13
C LEU A 29 0.66 -8.36 21.92
N LEU A 30 1.12 -7.62 22.93
CA LEU A 30 2.36 -6.84 22.91
C LEU A 30 3.36 -7.36 23.96
N ASP A 31 4.61 -7.59 23.54
CA ASP A 31 5.74 -7.74 24.46
C ASP A 31 6.26 -6.35 24.85
N VAL A 32 5.87 -5.89 26.04
CA VAL A 32 6.19 -4.54 26.54
C VAL A 32 7.56 -4.54 27.22
N LEU A 33 8.46 -3.68 26.72
CA LEU A 33 9.76 -3.46 27.34
C LEU A 33 9.67 -2.33 28.37
N TYR A 34 9.70 -2.70 29.64
CA TYR A 34 9.63 -1.77 30.77
C TYR A 34 10.93 -0.98 30.97
N ALA A 35 10.80 0.24 31.51
CA ALA A 35 11.93 1.14 31.72
C ALA A 35 12.99 0.58 32.69
N ASP A 36 12.52 -0.11 33.73
CA ASP A 36 13.30 -0.76 34.80
C ASP A 36 13.67 -2.21 34.48
N ALA A 37 13.45 -2.68 33.24
CA ALA A 37 13.74 -4.05 32.84
C ALA A 37 15.17 -4.46 33.26
N PHE A 38 15.23 -5.58 34.01
CA PHE A 38 16.42 -6.16 34.62
C PHE A 38 17.10 -5.35 35.74
N GLU A 39 16.74 -4.09 36.03
CA GLU A 39 17.48 -3.24 36.99
C GLU A 39 17.52 -3.78 38.43
N LYS A 40 16.53 -4.59 38.84
CA LYS A 40 16.44 -5.19 40.18
C LYS A 40 16.61 -6.71 40.21
N GLU A 41 16.83 -7.32 39.05
CA GLU A 41 17.00 -8.77 38.94
C GLU A 41 18.49 -9.12 39.12
N ASP A 42 18.74 -10.12 39.98
CA ASP A 42 20.02 -10.80 40.04
C ASP A 42 20.09 -11.77 38.87
N ILE A 43 20.97 -11.47 37.90
CA ILE A 43 21.08 -12.21 36.65
C ILE A 43 22.13 -13.28 36.84
N ASP A 44 21.72 -14.56 36.77
CA ASP A 44 22.65 -15.68 36.76
C ASP A 44 23.63 -15.56 35.57
N SER A 45 24.92 -15.48 35.91
CA SER A 45 26.03 -15.38 34.96
C SER A 45 26.05 -16.54 33.95
N ALA A 46 25.67 -17.76 34.35
CA ALA A 46 25.60 -18.91 33.45
C ALA A 46 24.49 -18.75 32.41
N ILE A 47 23.34 -18.18 32.82
CA ILE A 47 22.22 -17.91 31.92
C ILE A 47 22.56 -16.78 30.94
N ALA A 48 23.21 -15.73 31.43
CA ALA A 48 23.66 -14.63 30.58
C ALA A 48 24.70 -15.10 29.56
N LYS A 49 25.70 -15.88 30.00
CA LYS A 49 26.71 -16.49 29.12
C LYS A 49 26.07 -17.37 28.05
N LYS A 50 25.12 -18.23 28.42
CA LYS A 50 24.38 -19.06 27.45
C LYS A 50 23.59 -18.22 26.45
N THR A 51 22.91 -17.18 26.93
CA THR A 51 22.12 -16.28 26.06
C THR A 51 23.01 -15.51 25.07
N GLU A 52 24.23 -15.18 25.46
CA GLU A 52 25.24 -14.57 24.60
C GLU A 52 25.78 -15.56 23.55
N VAL A 53 26.07 -16.81 23.94
CA VAL A 53 26.46 -17.89 23.02
C VAL A 53 25.37 -18.13 21.97
N ASP A 54 24.11 -18.27 22.40
CA ASP A 54 22.96 -18.50 21.50
C ASP A 54 22.86 -17.34 20.48
N PHE A 55 22.97 -16.10 20.94
CA PHE A 55 22.93 -14.90 20.08
C PHE A 55 24.07 -14.88 19.05
N TYR A 56 25.32 -15.06 19.46
CA TYR A 56 26.47 -15.07 18.53
C TYR A 56 26.48 -16.27 17.58
N SER A 57 25.88 -17.38 17.99
CA SER A 57 25.67 -18.55 17.13
C SER A 57 24.62 -18.27 16.05
N GLY A 58 23.68 -17.36 16.30
CA GLY A 58 22.70 -16.88 15.33
C GLY A 58 21.26 -16.90 15.84
N ALA A 59 21.00 -17.04 17.14
CA ALA A 59 19.64 -16.93 17.69
C ALA A 59 19.12 -15.49 17.62
N PRO A 60 17.79 -15.28 17.56
CA PRO A 60 17.21 -13.94 17.65
C PRO A 60 17.59 -13.23 18.96
N PRO A 61 17.86 -11.91 18.93
CA PRO A 61 18.29 -11.16 20.11
C PRO A 61 17.21 -11.13 21.20
N GLN A 62 17.64 -11.38 22.43
CA GLN A 62 16.84 -11.28 23.65
C GLN A 62 17.15 -9.96 24.38
N TRP A 63 16.20 -9.48 25.20
CA TRP A 63 16.42 -8.28 26.01
C TRP A 63 17.63 -8.40 26.94
N LEU A 64 17.88 -9.62 27.45
CA LEU A 64 19.04 -9.94 28.27
C LEU A 64 20.39 -9.70 27.56
N ASN A 65 20.48 -9.90 26.23
CA ASN A 65 21.72 -9.62 25.48
C ASN A 65 22.10 -8.13 25.59
N PHE A 66 21.11 -7.24 25.50
CA PHE A 66 21.34 -5.79 25.60
C PHE A 66 21.62 -5.34 27.04
N CYS A 67 20.97 -5.96 28.03
CA CYS A 67 21.26 -5.71 29.43
C CYS A 67 22.69 -6.11 29.81
N TRP A 68 23.08 -7.33 29.45
CA TRP A 68 24.38 -7.89 29.82
C TRP A 68 25.53 -7.09 29.22
N ALA A 69 25.43 -6.75 27.93
CA ALA A 69 26.41 -5.91 27.27
C ALA A 69 26.52 -4.49 27.87
N GLY A 70 25.46 -3.99 28.52
CA GLY A 70 25.47 -2.69 29.20
C GLY A 70 26.01 -2.70 30.64
N ARG A 71 26.01 -3.85 31.32
CA ARG A 71 26.49 -3.98 32.73
C ARG A 71 27.99 -4.21 32.84
N ALA A 72 28.61 -4.76 31.81
CA ALA A 72 29.97 -5.27 31.90
C ALA A 72 31.06 -4.17 31.99
N THR A 73 30.70 -2.88 31.94
CA THR A 73 31.64 -1.77 32.10
C THR A 73 31.80 -1.37 33.58
N SER A 74 32.74 -1.99 34.30
CA SER A 74 33.48 -1.29 35.38
C SER A 74 34.72 -2.02 35.92
N ALA A 75 34.94 -3.31 35.66
CA ALA A 75 36.16 -4.00 36.11
C ALA A 75 36.79 -4.94 35.06
N ASP A 76 35.98 -5.58 34.22
CA ASP A 76 36.46 -6.43 33.12
C ASP A 76 36.36 -5.66 31.79
N LYS A 77 37.39 -5.76 30.95
CA LYS A 77 37.53 -5.04 29.67
C LYS A 77 36.51 -5.55 28.63
N THR A 78 35.23 -5.27 28.81
CA THR A 78 34.19 -5.60 27.82
C THR A 78 33.93 -4.44 26.89
N THR A 79 33.92 -4.72 25.60
CA THR A 79 33.57 -3.77 24.55
C THR A 79 32.04 -3.61 24.48
N PRO A 80 31.56 -2.38 24.22
CA PRO A 80 30.13 -2.08 24.17
C PRO A 80 29.41 -2.88 23.08
N PHE A 81 28.08 -3.01 23.22
CA PHE A 81 27.25 -3.65 22.20
C PHE A 81 27.43 -2.93 20.85
N ILE A 82 27.74 -3.68 19.79
CA ILE A 82 27.98 -3.14 18.44
C ILE A 82 26.67 -2.54 17.90
N LYS A 83 26.70 -1.25 17.56
CA LYS A 83 25.56 -0.56 16.96
C LYS A 83 25.77 -0.49 15.46
N ARG A 84 24.92 -1.22 14.71
CA ARG A 84 24.97 -1.23 13.25
C ARG A 84 24.71 0.15 12.63
N ASP A 85 25.22 0.33 11.43
CA ASP A 85 24.97 1.51 10.60
C ASP A 85 23.47 1.72 10.40
N GLY A 86 23.02 2.95 10.63
CA GLY A 86 21.60 3.30 10.67
C GLY A 86 21.04 3.53 12.08
N TYR A 87 21.73 3.09 13.16
CA TYR A 87 21.31 3.37 14.54
C TYR A 87 21.11 4.88 14.78
N THR A 88 22.12 5.69 14.47
CA THR A 88 22.09 7.15 14.70
C THR A 88 20.96 7.80 13.90
N GLU A 89 20.72 7.34 12.68
CA GLU A 89 19.65 7.85 11.83
C GLU A 89 18.27 7.46 12.36
N LEU A 90 18.08 6.21 12.80
CA LEU A 90 16.84 5.76 13.46
C LEU A 90 16.53 6.60 14.70
N MET A 91 17.52 6.79 15.59
CA MET A 91 17.37 7.61 16.79
C MET A 91 17.00 9.06 16.45
N LYS A 92 17.67 9.66 15.45
CA LYS A 92 17.35 11.01 14.97
C LYS A 92 15.92 11.09 14.41
N ASN A 93 15.51 10.09 13.62
CA ASN A 93 14.19 10.04 13.03
C ASN A 93 13.08 9.85 14.08
N ILE A 94 13.29 8.99 15.07
CA ILE A 94 12.36 8.76 16.20
C ILE A 94 12.21 10.04 17.02
N ASN A 95 13.32 10.65 17.45
CA ASN A 95 13.28 11.90 18.22
C ASN A 95 12.59 13.04 17.46
N LYS A 96 12.77 13.10 16.14
CA LYS A 96 12.04 14.04 15.28
C LYS A 96 10.54 13.74 15.27
N GLN A 97 10.14 12.47 15.24
CA GLN A 97 8.72 12.08 15.24
C GLN A 97 8.04 12.29 16.60
N CYS A 98 8.77 12.35 17.72
CA CYS A 98 8.21 12.69 19.03
C CYS A 98 7.55 14.09 19.08
N LYS A 99 7.79 14.95 18.08
CA LYS A 99 7.16 16.27 17.91
C LYS A 99 6.28 16.35 16.64
N GLY A 100 5.96 15.19 16.05
CA GLY A 100 5.34 15.06 14.73
C GLY A 100 3.84 14.76 14.76
N ASP A 101 3.42 13.93 13.82
CA ASP A 101 2.02 13.53 13.61
C ASP A 101 1.51 12.59 14.73
N LEU A 102 0.18 12.43 14.86
CA LEU A 102 -0.47 11.56 15.87
C LEU A 102 0.06 10.11 15.84
N THR A 103 0.25 9.61 14.63
CA THR A 103 0.81 8.29 14.33
C THR A 103 1.87 8.48 13.26
N SER A 104 3.05 7.90 13.44
CA SER A 104 4.12 7.98 12.44
C SER A 104 4.73 6.60 12.16
N THR A 105 5.39 6.47 11.01
CA THR A 105 6.11 5.25 10.63
C THR A 105 7.52 5.60 10.22
N ILE A 106 8.46 4.80 10.72
CA ILE A 106 9.85 4.76 10.27
C ILE A 106 10.07 3.34 9.74
N LYS A 107 10.51 3.21 8.49
CA LYS A 107 10.79 1.88 7.92
C LYS A 107 12.28 1.58 8.04
N LEU A 108 12.61 0.44 8.65
CA LEU A 108 13.93 -0.16 8.58
C LEU A 108 13.86 -1.27 7.51
N LEU A 109 14.42 -1.00 6.34
CA LEU A 109 14.54 -1.98 5.27
C LEU A 109 15.87 -2.71 5.43
N HIS A 110 15.85 -4.04 5.53
CA HIS A 110 17.10 -4.76 5.68
C HIS A 110 17.16 -6.08 4.92
N GLN A 111 18.37 -6.45 4.52
CA GLN A 111 18.64 -7.77 3.97
C GLN A 111 18.55 -8.84 5.07
N PRO A 112 18.01 -10.03 4.80
CA PRO A 112 17.97 -11.10 5.80
C PRO A 112 19.38 -11.49 6.27
N GLY A 113 19.56 -11.60 7.58
CA GLY A 113 20.88 -11.89 8.18
C GLY A 113 21.76 -10.66 8.41
N SER A 114 21.39 -9.46 7.95
CA SER A 114 22.21 -8.25 8.17
C SER A 114 22.15 -7.68 9.60
N GLY A 115 21.36 -8.26 10.50
CA GLY A 115 21.20 -7.75 11.88
C GLY A 115 20.10 -6.68 12.05
N GLY A 116 19.16 -6.57 11.12
CA GLY A 116 18.08 -5.56 11.18
C GLY A 116 17.20 -5.64 12.43
N THR A 117 16.72 -6.84 12.79
CA THR A 117 15.96 -7.03 14.04
C THR A 117 16.78 -6.66 15.28
N THR A 118 18.08 -6.97 15.28
CA THR A 118 19.01 -6.58 16.37
C THR A 118 19.12 -5.07 16.48
N LEU A 119 19.30 -4.37 15.36
CA LEU A 119 19.32 -2.91 15.33
C LEU A 119 18.00 -2.31 15.82
N ALA A 120 16.86 -2.85 15.39
CA ALA A 120 15.55 -2.37 15.82
C ALA A 120 15.33 -2.57 17.33
N LYS A 121 15.65 -3.75 17.87
CA LYS A 121 15.54 -4.02 19.31
C LYS A 121 16.54 -3.19 20.13
N GLN A 122 17.75 -2.94 19.63
CA GLN A 122 18.71 -2.03 20.28
C GLN A 122 18.12 -0.63 20.44
N VAL A 123 17.44 -0.11 19.41
CA VAL A 123 16.78 1.20 19.48
C VAL A 123 15.67 1.22 20.52
N LEU A 124 14.83 0.17 20.59
CA LEU A 124 13.81 0.05 21.64
C LEU A 124 14.45 -0.01 23.03
N TRP A 125 15.52 -0.79 23.19
CA TRP A 125 16.26 -0.90 24.45
C TRP A 125 16.77 0.46 24.93
N ASP A 126 17.39 1.25 24.06
CA ASP A 126 17.94 2.56 24.41
C ASP A 126 16.84 3.61 24.63
N MET A 127 15.66 3.46 24.01
CA MET A 127 14.52 4.39 24.14
C MET A 127 13.55 4.06 25.27
N ARG A 128 13.65 2.88 25.91
CA ARG A 128 12.68 2.42 26.94
C ARG A 128 12.50 3.37 28.12
N LYS A 129 13.51 4.18 28.44
CA LYS A 129 13.46 5.14 29.55
C LYS A 129 12.71 6.42 29.19
N THR A 130 12.63 6.76 27.90
CA THR A 130 11.97 7.98 27.41
C THR A 130 10.60 7.70 26.79
N LEU A 131 10.43 6.57 26.11
CA LEU A 131 9.22 6.15 25.41
C LEU A 131 8.74 4.78 25.91
N ARG A 132 7.45 4.49 25.76
CA ARG A 132 6.90 3.16 26.05
C ARG A 132 7.19 2.23 24.87
N CYS A 133 8.11 1.29 25.05
CA CYS A 133 8.58 0.43 23.97
C CYS A 133 7.86 -0.92 24.00
N ALA A 134 7.44 -1.41 22.83
CA ALA A 134 6.79 -2.71 22.72
C ALA A 134 7.09 -3.39 21.37
N VAL A 135 7.05 -4.71 21.36
CA VAL A 135 7.13 -5.55 20.15
C VAL A 135 5.80 -6.26 19.96
N LEU A 136 5.27 -6.26 18.73
CA LEU A 136 4.07 -7.02 18.43
C LEU A 136 4.39 -8.53 18.44
N THR A 137 3.76 -9.29 19.34
CA THR A 137 3.99 -10.74 19.50
C THR A 137 2.73 -11.58 19.33
N GLY A 138 1.55 -10.97 19.45
CA GLY A 138 0.26 -11.63 19.26
C GLY A 138 -0.06 -11.95 17.79
N PRO A 139 -1.07 -12.80 17.54
CA PRO A 139 -1.54 -13.08 16.20
C PRO A 139 -2.01 -11.78 15.52
N THR A 140 -1.57 -11.56 14.28
CA THR A 140 -1.88 -10.35 13.50
C THR A 140 -3.32 -10.32 12.96
N SER A 141 -4.18 -11.23 13.41
CA SER A 141 -5.56 -11.36 12.95
C SER A 141 -6.53 -10.35 13.57
N ASP A 142 -6.31 -9.90 14.81
CA ASP A 142 -7.19 -8.93 15.49
C ASP A 142 -6.53 -7.55 15.65
N ILE A 143 -6.57 -6.78 14.56
CA ILE A 143 -5.98 -5.44 14.49
C ILE A 143 -6.66 -4.47 15.47
N THR A 144 -7.95 -4.65 15.74
CA THR A 144 -8.72 -3.81 16.65
C THR A 144 -8.28 -4.04 18.10
N ALA A 145 -8.07 -5.30 18.51
CA ALA A 145 -7.52 -5.61 19.82
C ALA A 145 -6.10 -5.04 19.99
N ILE A 146 -5.23 -5.18 18.98
CA ILE A 146 -3.89 -4.60 19.00
C ILE A 146 -3.97 -3.07 19.17
N ALA A 147 -4.84 -2.39 18.43
CA ALA A 147 -5.03 -0.95 18.55
C ALA A 147 -5.49 -0.54 19.96
N LYS A 148 -6.39 -1.30 20.58
CA LYS A 148 -6.83 -1.06 21.97
C LYS A 148 -5.68 -1.22 22.97
N GLU A 149 -4.82 -2.24 22.82
CA GLU A 149 -3.65 -2.44 23.69
C GLU A 149 -2.61 -1.33 23.52
N VAL A 150 -2.37 -0.86 22.29
CA VAL A 150 -1.48 0.30 22.04
C VAL A 150 -2.00 1.55 22.73
N ILE A 151 -3.32 1.81 22.66
CA ILE A 151 -3.95 2.94 23.36
C ILE A 151 -3.91 2.78 24.87
N LEU A 152 -4.11 1.56 25.38
CA LEU A 152 -3.98 1.26 26.80
C LEU A 152 -2.55 1.54 27.29
N LEU A 153 -1.54 1.09 26.53
CA LEU A 153 -0.14 1.37 26.82
C LEU A 153 0.15 2.87 26.75
N PHE A 154 -0.40 3.61 25.77
CA PHE A 154 -0.23 5.06 25.67
C PHE A 154 -0.84 5.84 26.86
N THR A 155 -1.96 5.36 27.41
CA THR A 155 -2.71 6.03 28.49
C THR A 155 -2.43 5.49 29.90
N ALA A 156 -1.54 4.50 30.03
CA ALA A 156 -1.19 3.90 31.32
C ALA A 156 -0.74 4.96 32.35
N GLY A 157 -1.08 4.73 33.63
CA GLY A 157 -0.78 5.66 34.73
C GLY A 157 -1.81 6.78 34.96
N GLY A 158 -2.83 6.92 34.09
CA GLY A 158 -3.91 7.89 34.29
C GLY A 158 -3.66 9.26 33.65
N GLN A 159 -4.50 10.23 34.01
CA GLN A 159 -4.53 11.55 33.37
C GLN A 159 -3.25 12.35 33.69
N GLY A 160 -2.52 12.75 32.65
CA GLY A 160 -1.22 13.43 32.77
C GLY A 160 0.02 12.52 32.68
N HIS A 161 -0.16 11.19 32.61
CA HIS A 161 0.94 10.22 32.44
C HIS A 161 0.96 9.57 31.05
N GLN A 162 0.33 10.24 30.06
CA GLN A 162 0.39 9.81 28.67
C GLN A 162 1.84 9.80 28.18
N ASN A 163 2.28 8.72 27.53
CA ASN A 163 3.60 8.67 26.91
C ASN A 163 3.57 7.90 25.58
N THR A 164 4.30 8.41 24.60
CA THR A 164 4.34 7.89 23.22
C THR A 164 4.79 6.42 23.21
N VAL A 165 4.09 5.60 22.43
CA VAL A 165 4.45 4.19 22.23
C VAL A 165 5.40 4.05 21.04
N LEU A 166 6.57 3.46 21.24
CA LEU A 166 7.46 3.01 20.17
C LEU A 166 7.19 1.51 19.92
N LEU A 167 6.47 1.22 18.83
CA LEU A 167 6.04 -0.14 18.49
C LEU A 167 6.91 -0.72 17.38
N LEU A 168 7.58 -1.84 17.65
CA LEU A 168 8.27 -2.64 16.63
C LEU A 168 7.27 -3.56 15.92
N LEU A 169 7.21 -3.44 14.60
CA LEU A 169 6.37 -4.24 13.71
C LEU A 169 7.23 -4.89 12.63
N GLU A 170 7.14 -6.21 12.46
CA GLU A 170 7.83 -6.93 11.37
C GLU A 170 6.93 -7.20 10.15
N ASP A 171 5.60 -7.22 10.35
CA ASP A 171 4.63 -7.49 9.28
C ASP A 171 4.09 -6.19 8.64
N ASP A 172 4.69 -5.78 7.53
CA ASP A 172 4.27 -4.59 6.75
C ASP A 172 2.80 -4.67 6.26
N ARG A 173 2.21 -5.88 6.18
CA ARG A 173 0.85 -6.08 5.65
C ARG A 173 -0.23 -5.49 6.56
N ILE A 174 0.01 -5.40 7.87
CA ILE A 174 -0.96 -4.87 8.83
C ILE A 174 -0.73 -3.40 9.18
N LEU A 175 0.38 -2.80 8.75
CA LEU A 175 0.80 -1.45 9.14
C LEU A 175 -0.32 -0.41 8.99
N GLU A 176 -0.88 -0.31 7.78
CA GLU A 176 -1.87 0.75 7.49
C GLU A 176 -3.20 0.51 8.21
N ASN A 177 -3.65 -0.74 8.29
CA ASN A 177 -4.86 -1.11 9.03
C ASN A 177 -4.72 -0.82 10.53
N LEU A 178 -3.53 -1.07 11.09
CA LEU A 178 -3.24 -0.80 12.49
C LEU A 178 -3.24 0.70 12.77
N GLN A 179 -2.65 1.52 11.88
CA GLN A 179 -2.71 2.97 11.99
C GLN A 179 -4.15 3.49 11.95
N ASP A 180 -4.95 3.02 11.00
CA ASP A 180 -6.36 3.40 10.88
C ASP A 180 -7.16 2.98 12.12
N ALA A 181 -6.93 1.76 12.64
CA ALA A 181 -7.59 1.26 13.84
C ALA A 181 -7.21 2.08 15.09
N ILE A 182 -5.93 2.45 15.24
CA ILE A 182 -5.45 3.31 16.33
C ILE A 182 -6.11 4.68 16.25
N ILE A 183 -6.16 5.30 15.05
CA ILE A 183 -6.80 6.60 14.85
C ILE A 183 -8.31 6.54 15.17
N LYS A 184 -9.00 5.48 14.71
CA LYS A 184 -10.41 5.24 15.03
C LYS A 184 -10.63 5.13 16.54
N GLU A 185 -9.76 4.40 17.25
CA GLU A 185 -9.87 4.21 18.69
C GLU A 185 -9.59 5.51 19.48
N ILE A 186 -8.63 6.33 19.04
CA ILE A 186 -8.37 7.67 19.60
C ILE A 186 -9.62 8.54 19.51
N ALA A 187 -10.23 8.58 18.33
CA ALA A 187 -11.45 9.36 18.10
C ALA A 187 -12.63 8.82 18.93
N LYS A 188 -12.81 7.49 18.99
CA LYS A 188 -13.86 6.83 19.76
C LYS A 188 -13.78 7.14 21.25
N ARG A 189 -12.57 7.13 21.82
CA ARG A 189 -12.32 7.43 23.24
C ARG A 189 -12.16 8.92 23.54
N ASN A 190 -12.24 9.79 22.53
CA ASN A 190 -12.02 11.24 22.65
C ASN A 190 -10.70 11.58 23.39
N ILE A 191 -9.62 10.84 23.11
CA ILE A 191 -8.34 11.03 23.81
C ILE A 191 -7.75 12.37 23.41
N VAL A 192 -7.61 13.29 24.35
CA VAL A 192 -6.90 14.56 24.14
C VAL A 192 -5.42 14.32 24.43
N THR A 193 -4.55 14.65 23.49
CA THR A 193 -3.08 14.51 23.62
C THR A 193 -2.36 15.70 22.99
N HIS A 194 -1.20 16.05 23.55
CA HIS A 194 -0.26 17.04 23.01
C HIS A 194 1.03 16.38 22.47
N ARG A 195 1.10 15.05 22.47
CA ARG A 195 2.22 14.24 21.98
C ARG A 195 1.73 13.15 21.02
N PRO A 196 2.59 12.65 20.12
CA PRO A 196 2.28 11.50 19.28
C PRO A 196 1.83 10.30 20.12
N VAL A 197 0.85 9.55 19.63
CA VAL A 197 0.37 8.35 20.31
C VAL A 197 1.31 7.18 20.04
N VAL A 198 1.65 6.95 18.78
CA VAL A 198 2.50 5.83 18.37
C VAL A 198 3.50 6.21 17.28
N ILE A 199 4.72 5.72 17.44
CA ILE A 199 5.75 5.68 16.41
C ILE A 199 5.95 4.21 16.07
N ILE A 200 5.60 3.80 14.85
CA ILE A 200 5.77 2.44 14.38
C ILE A 200 7.14 2.32 13.72
N LEU A 201 8.05 1.57 14.35
CA LEU A 201 9.29 1.12 13.74
C LEU A 201 8.99 -0.16 12.96
N ASN A 202 8.82 -0.03 11.65
CA ASN A 202 8.46 -1.14 10.78
C ASN A 202 9.72 -1.77 10.18
N CYS A 203 10.09 -2.96 10.64
CA CYS A 203 11.27 -3.70 10.27
C CYS A 203 10.94 -4.68 9.14
N VAL A 204 11.32 -4.36 7.90
CA VAL A 204 10.89 -5.08 6.70
C VAL A 204 12.06 -5.80 6.05
N HIS A 205 11.91 -7.11 5.88
CA HIS A 205 12.84 -7.93 5.11
C HIS A 205 12.76 -7.60 3.62
N LYS A 206 13.89 -7.23 3.03
CA LYS A 206 14.01 -6.93 1.60
C LYS A 206 15.29 -7.52 1.04
N ALA A 207 15.17 -8.54 0.20
CA ALA A 207 16.33 -9.17 -0.45
C ALA A 207 17.08 -8.17 -1.35
N VAL A 208 16.35 -7.32 -2.08
CA VAL A 208 16.88 -6.32 -3.01
C VAL A 208 16.49 -4.91 -2.56
N ILE A 209 17.50 -4.07 -2.30
CA ILE A 209 17.33 -2.67 -1.89
C ILE A 209 17.60 -1.74 -3.08
N LYS A 210 16.65 -0.83 -3.38
CA LYS A 210 16.61 0.03 -4.58
C LYS A 210 17.32 1.38 -4.38
N GLN A 211 17.66 2.07 -5.47
CA GLN A 211 18.11 3.46 -5.39
C GLN A 211 17.02 4.42 -4.90
N GLU A 212 15.76 4.19 -5.28
CA GLU A 212 14.62 5.00 -4.84
C GLU A 212 14.29 4.85 -3.35
N ASP A 213 14.75 3.77 -2.72
CA ASP A 213 14.62 3.60 -1.26
C ASP A 213 15.49 4.65 -0.53
N HIS A 214 16.58 5.14 -1.15
CA HIS A 214 17.45 6.18 -0.57
C HIS A 214 16.81 7.58 -0.57
N ASN A 215 15.83 7.83 -1.43
CA ASN A 215 15.23 9.16 -1.60
C ASN A 215 14.07 9.46 -0.63
N LYS A 216 13.80 8.57 0.33
CA LYS A 216 12.67 8.69 1.26
C LYS A 216 13.17 9.04 2.66
N SER A 217 12.93 10.29 3.08
CA SER A 217 13.34 10.90 4.37
C SER A 217 12.92 10.19 5.68
N ARG A 218 12.31 8.99 5.63
CA ARG A 218 11.87 8.17 6.78
C ARG A 218 12.18 6.67 6.59
N GLN A 219 13.11 6.34 5.70
CA GLN A 219 13.57 4.96 5.47
C GLN A 219 15.05 4.86 5.85
N VAL A 220 15.36 3.87 6.68
CA VAL A 220 16.74 3.49 7.01
C VAL A 220 17.00 2.14 6.38
N ILE A 221 18.17 1.97 5.78
CA ILE A 221 18.53 0.80 4.99
C ILE A 221 19.71 0.12 5.67
N LEU A 222 19.60 -1.17 5.95
CA LEU A 222 20.68 -1.99 6.49
C LEU A 222 21.05 -3.15 5.55
N ARG A 223 22.26 -3.10 5.02
CA ARG A 223 22.80 -4.06 4.03
C ARG A 223 23.65 -5.15 4.69
N MET A 224 23.90 -6.21 3.95
CA MET A 224 24.93 -7.21 4.26
C MET A 224 26.32 -6.68 3.89
N GLU A 225 26.66 -5.54 4.46
CA GLU A 225 27.93 -4.84 4.29
C GLU A 225 28.20 -4.05 5.57
N LEU A 226 29.47 -3.97 5.97
CA LEU A 226 29.94 -3.21 7.12
C LEU A 226 30.75 -1.99 6.67
N SER A 227 30.54 -0.85 7.32
CA SER A 227 31.48 0.27 7.20
C SER A 227 32.80 -0.01 7.90
N GLU A 228 33.85 0.77 7.58
CA GLU A 228 35.16 0.64 8.24
C GLU A 228 35.07 0.80 9.77
N ALA A 229 34.16 1.66 10.25
CA ALA A 229 33.92 1.82 11.68
C ALA A 229 33.27 0.57 12.31
N GLU A 230 32.28 -0.03 11.64
CA GLU A 230 31.69 -1.29 12.09
C GLU A 230 32.73 -2.42 12.08
N LYS A 231 33.54 -2.54 11.02
CA LYS A 231 34.61 -3.56 10.92
C LYS A 231 35.55 -3.48 12.12
N GLN A 232 36.01 -2.28 12.48
CA GLN A 232 36.86 -2.09 13.65
C GLN A 232 36.17 -2.55 14.95
N GLN A 233 34.89 -2.22 15.14
CA GLN A 233 34.13 -2.66 16.33
C GLN A 233 33.97 -4.18 16.38
N PHE A 234 33.74 -4.83 15.24
CA PHE A 234 33.67 -6.29 15.16
C PHE A 234 35.00 -6.96 15.48
N GLU A 235 36.14 -6.39 15.08
CA GLU A 235 37.47 -6.89 15.44
C GLU A 235 37.76 -6.73 16.93
N GLU A 236 37.44 -5.57 17.51
CA GLU A 236 37.58 -5.34 18.96
C GLU A 236 36.71 -6.32 19.76
N LYS A 237 35.47 -6.56 19.31
CA LYS A 237 34.57 -7.53 19.93
C LYS A 237 35.06 -8.96 19.76
N GLN A 238 35.67 -9.30 18.63
CA GLN A 238 36.27 -10.62 18.43
C GLN A 238 37.38 -10.90 19.45
N ILE A 239 38.21 -9.92 19.80
CA ILE A 239 39.27 -10.08 20.80
C ILE A 239 38.65 -10.41 22.17
N GLU A 240 37.57 -9.73 22.56
CA GLU A 240 36.84 -10.03 23.80
C GLU A 240 36.21 -11.43 23.79
N ILE A 241 35.50 -11.77 22.70
CA ILE A 241 34.86 -13.08 22.55
C ILE A 241 35.91 -14.19 22.60
N SER A 242 37.06 -14.01 21.97
CA SER A 242 38.15 -15.01 21.96
C SER A 242 38.71 -15.29 23.35
N ARG A 243 38.78 -14.25 24.22
CA ARG A 243 39.19 -14.40 25.62
C ARG A 243 38.13 -15.10 26.47
N SER A 244 36.85 -14.84 26.19
CA SER A 244 35.73 -15.29 27.02
C SER A 244 35.21 -16.69 26.66
N TYR A 245 35.43 -17.13 25.41
CA TYR A 245 34.79 -18.32 24.81
C TYR A 245 35.77 -19.32 24.16
N SER A 246 37.06 -19.31 24.50
CA SER A 246 38.07 -20.30 24.09
C SER A 246 37.93 -20.76 22.62
N ASN A 247 37.72 -22.04 22.31
CA ASN A 247 37.53 -22.50 20.92
C ASN A 247 36.07 -22.40 20.41
N GLU A 248 35.08 -22.20 21.29
CA GLU A 248 33.65 -22.18 20.92
C GLU A 248 33.34 -21.02 19.97
N HIS A 249 34.03 -19.88 20.10
CA HIS A 249 33.79 -18.71 19.25
C HIS A 249 33.98 -18.96 17.74
N LYS A 250 34.72 -20.02 17.36
CA LYS A 250 34.90 -20.39 15.96
C LYS A 250 33.59 -20.82 15.30
N GLN A 251 32.64 -21.30 16.11
CA GLN A 251 31.32 -21.77 15.68
C GLN A 251 30.23 -20.69 15.81
N PHE A 252 30.58 -19.47 16.24
CA PHE A 252 29.65 -18.35 16.34
C PHE A 252 29.35 -17.75 14.96
N HIS A 253 28.74 -18.54 14.07
CA HIS A 253 28.58 -18.16 12.67
C HIS A 253 27.68 -16.94 12.48
N GLY A 254 26.70 -16.73 13.35
CA GLY A 254 25.90 -15.49 13.36
C GLY A 254 26.77 -14.24 13.50
N PHE A 255 27.79 -14.28 14.37
CA PHE A 255 28.76 -13.21 14.57
C PHE A 255 29.85 -13.19 13.48
N ASN A 256 30.50 -14.33 13.23
CA ASN A 256 31.67 -14.44 12.35
C ASN A 256 31.33 -14.07 10.91
N ILE A 257 30.13 -14.40 10.40
CA ILE A 257 29.72 -13.99 9.05
C ILE A 257 29.64 -12.47 8.94
N MET A 258 29.13 -11.78 9.97
CA MET A 258 29.12 -10.31 9.96
C MET A 258 30.54 -9.75 10.05
N ARG A 259 31.37 -10.28 10.96
CA ARG A 259 32.78 -9.87 11.13
C ARG A 259 33.56 -9.96 9.81
N GLU A 260 33.42 -11.08 9.10
CA GLU A 260 34.04 -11.31 7.79
C GLU A 260 33.37 -10.53 6.65
N ASN A 261 32.55 -9.53 6.97
CA ASN A 261 31.81 -8.69 6.04
C ASN A 261 31.02 -9.52 5.01
N PHE A 262 30.36 -10.58 5.48
CA PHE A 262 29.55 -11.49 4.69
C PHE A 262 30.31 -12.22 3.58
N SER A 263 31.62 -12.46 3.78
CA SER A 263 32.50 -13.17 2.85
C SER A 263 31.91 -14.51 2.38
N GLU A 264 31.78 -14.67 1.06
CA GLU A 264 31.37 -15.94 0.46
C GLU A 264 32.38 -17.06 0.76
N ASP A 265 33.67 -16.74 0.82
CA ASP A 265 34.72 -17.73 1.05
C ASP A 265 34.62 -18.32 2.46
N TYR A 266 34.33 -17.48 3.46
CA TYR A 266 34.06 -17.95 4.83
C TYR A 266 32.86 -18.91 4.86
N VAL A 267 31.78 -18.58 4.14
CA VAL A 267 30.57 -19.41 4.09
C VAL A 267 30.84 -20.74 3.36
N LYS A 268 31.60 -20.71 2.25
CA LYS A 268 32.00 -21.91 1.51
C LYS A 268 32.87 -22.82 2.37
N GLU A 269 33.87 -22.28 3.06
CA GLU A 269 34.74 -23.03 3.97
C GLU A 269 33.94 -23.64 5.13
N THR A 270 33.06 -22.85 5.76
CA THR A 270 32.17 -23.31 6.82
C THR A 270 31.32 -24.50 6.36
N CYS A 271 30.89 -24.54 5.10
CA CYS A 271 30.06 -25.62 4.57
C CYS A 271 30.85 -26.76 3.90
N ALA A 272 32.18 -26.65 3.76
CA ALA A 272 32.99 -27.53 2.92
C ALA A 272 33.01 -29.00 3.38
N PHE A 273 32.83 -29.24 4.68
CA PHE A 273 32.85 -30.58 5.28
C PHE A 273 31.59 -31.41 5.01
N LEU A 274 30.58 -30.83 4.36
CA LEU A 274 29.40 -31.58 3.89
C LEU A 274 29.87 -32.64 2.88
N ASP A 275 30.28 -33.83 3.38
CA ASP A 275 30.70 -34.97 2.57
C ASP A 275 29.45 -35.59 1.91
N VAL A 276 29.01 -34.97 0.82
CA VAL A 276 27.78 -35.36 0.14
C VAL A 276 28.08 -36.41 -0.93
N ARG A 277 28.67 -37.55 -0.54
CA ARG A 277 28.73 -38.71 -1.43
C ARG A 277 27.32 -39.24 -1.69
N LYS A 278 27.04 -39.68 -2.92
CA LYS A 278 25.81 -40.36 -3.33
C LYS A 278 25.63 -41.69 -2.56
N LYS A 279 25.11 -41.65 -1.34
CA LYS A 279 24.67 -42.85 -0.60
C LYS A 279 23.24 -43.20 -1.02
N LYS A 280 22.97 -44.48 -1.33
CA LYS A 280 21.63 -44.98 -1.70
C LYS A 280 20.56 -44.67 -0.63
N ARG A 281 20.94 -44.53 0.65
CA ARG A 281 20.06 -44.14 1.75
C ARG A 281 20.77 -43.10 2.62
N ARG A 282 20.23 -41.89 2.69
CA ARG A 282 20.83 -40.79 3.46
C ARG A 282 20.44 -40.89 4.93
N PRO A 283 21.37 -40.64 5.87
CA PRO A 283 21.06 -40.57 7.30
C PRO A 283 19.98 -39.52 7.57
N LYS A 284 19.08 -39.77 8.54
CA LYS A 284 18.01 -38.83 8.90
C LYS A 284 18.55 -37.44 9.28
N LYS A 285 19.66 -37.36 10.01
CA LYS A 285 20.33 -36.08 10.33
C LYS A 285 20.70 -35.24 9.10
N SER A 286 21.15 -35.88 8.02
CA SER A 286 21.48 -35.19 6.77
C SER A 286 20.22 -34.72 6.03
N GLN A 287 19.11 -35.45 6.14
CA GLN A 287 17.83 -35.04 5.58
C GLN A 287 17.24 -33.87 6.37
N LEU A 288 17.33 -33.91 7.70
CA LEU A 288 16.89 -32.82 8.56
C LEU A 288 17.68 -31.53 8.29
N LEU A 289 19.00 -31.63 8.12
CA LEU A 289 19.81 -30.49 7.68
C LEU A 289 19.31 -29.94 6.34
N ALA A 290 19.04 -30.80 5.35
CA ALA A 290 18.52 -30.36 4.06
C ALA A 290 17.18 -29.63 4.19
N PHE A 291 16.28 -30.08 5.08
CA PHE A 291 15.01 -29.41 5.35
C PHE A 291 15.22 -28.03 5.98
N LEU A 292 16.06 -27.94 7.01
CA LEU A 292 16.41 -26.67 7.66
C LEU A 292 17.04 -25.69 6.66
N SER A 293 18.00 -26.16 5.85
CA SER A 293 18.65 -25.35 4.82
C SER A 293 17.66 -24.86 3.76
N LEU A 294 16.75 -25.72 3.27
CA LEU A 294 15.73 -25.31 2.30
C LEU A 294 14.81 -24.22 2.87
N VAL A 295 14.23 -24.48 4.04
CA VAL A 295 13.25 -23.59 4.67
C VAL A 295 13.88 -22.24 5.04
N ASN A 296 15.11 -22.24 5.57
CA ASN A 296 15.82 -20.99 5.93
C ASN A 296 16.39 -20.25 4.73
N ALA A 297 16.75 -20.94 3.64
CA ALA A 297 17.17 -20.27 2.41
C ALA A 297 15.97 -19.51 1.82
N TYR A 298 14.84 -20.18 1.59
CA TYR A 298 13.68 -19.63 0.87
C TYR A 298 12.72 -18.81 1.74
N VAL A 299 12.74 -18.99 3.07
CA VAL A 299 11.97 -18.19 4.03
C VAL A 299 12.87 -17.81 5.21
N PRO A 300 13.80 -16.83 5.05
CA PRO A 300 14.72 -16.45 6.11
C PRO A 300 14.02 -16.04 7.42
N GLY A 301 14.52 -16.55 8.55
CA GLY A 301 13.95 -16.35 9.88
C GLY A 301 12.93 -17.41 10.32
N SER A 302 12.54 -18.30 9.40
CA SER A 302 11.71 -19.47 9.75
C SER A 302 12.48 -20.50 10.59
N HIS A 303 11.74 -21.33 11.31
CA HIS A 303 12.27 -22.35 12.21
C HIS A 303 11.36 -23.57 12.23
N LEU A 304 11.91 -24.71 12.66
CA LEU A 304 11.15 -25.91 13.04
C LEU A 304 11.17 -26.02 14.56
N LEU A 305 10.23 -26.78 15.13
CA LEU A 305 10.26 -27.06 16.57
C LEU A 305 11.24 -28.20 16.88
N GLU A 306 11.92 -28.13 18.03
CA GLU A 306 12.88 -29.15 18.46
C GLU A 306 12.19 -30.52 18.61
N SER A 307 10.99 -30.58 19.19
CA SER A 307 10.24 -31.84 19.30
C SER A 307 9.94 -32.47 17.93
N GLN A 308 9.65 -31.66 16.91
CA GLN A 308 9.41 -32.15 15.54
C GLN A 308 10.70 -32.70 14.92
N CYS A 309 11.81 -31.99 15.10
CA CYS A 309 13.13 -32.43 14.67
C CYS A 309 13.52 -33.75 15.34
N GLN A 310 13.30 -33.88 16.65
CA GLN A 310 13.59 -35.09 17.42
C GLN A 310 12.70 -36.26 16.97
N ALA A 311 11.40 -36.03 16.80
CA ALA A 311 10.47 -37.04 16.30
C ALA A 311 10.87 -37.54 14.90
N PHE A 312 11.28 -36.63 14.02
CA PHE A 312 11.81 -37.01 12.70
C PHE A 312 13.04 -37.89 12.82
N LEU A 313 14.03 -37.53 13.65
CA LEU A 313 15.25 -38.31 13.85
C LEU A 313 14.98 -39.70 14.48
N GLY A 314 13.83 -39.90 15.15
CA GLY A 314 13.41 -41.15 15.83
C GLY A 314 13.49 -41.06 17.35
N PRO A 315 12.93 -42.03 18.10
CA PRO A 315 13.00 -42.01 19.56
C PRO A 315 14.46 -42.14 20.04
N PRO A 316 14.85 -41.45 21.12
CA PRO A 316 16.10 -41.73 21.80
C PRO A 316 16.10 -43.16 22.37
N ASP A 317 17.28 -43.69 22.70
CA ASP A 317 17.40 -45.03 23.30
C ASP A 317 16.51 -45.16 24.55
N PRO A 318 15.57 -46.15 24.61
CA PRO A 318 14.61 -46.26 25.69
C PRO A 318 15.21 -46.51 27.07
N ILE A 319 16.45 -47.01 27.14
CA ILE A 319 17.09 -47.47 28.39
C ILE A 319 17.95 -46.35 29.00
N TYR A 320 18.62 -45.55 28.16
CA TYR A 320 19.60 -44.55 28.61
C TYR A 320 19.20 -43.10 28.31
N GLY A 321 17.99 -42.85 27.80
CA GLY A 321 17.51 -41.51 27.43
C GLY A 321 18.09 -40.97 26.12
N GLY A 322 18.95 -41.75 25.45
CA GLY A 322 19.61 -41.43 24.19
C GLY A 322 20.52 -40.19 24.19
N PRO A 323 21.30 -39.98 23.12
CA PRO A 323 22.11 -38.76 22.96
C PRO A 323 21.24 -37.51 22.81
N SER A 324 21.76 -36.35 23.23
CA SER A 324 21.05 -35.06 23.11
C SER A 324 20.76 -34.72 21.63
N PHE A 325 19.84 -33.78 21.40
CA PHE A 325 19.52 -33.34 20.03
C PHE A 325 20.78 -32.88 19.27
N GLU A 326 21.64 -32.11 19.93
CA GLU A 326 22.92 -31.63 19.39
C GLU A 326 23.84 -32.80 19.02
N GLN A 327 24.02 -33.76 19.93
CA GLN A 327 24.84 -34.96 19.68
C GLN A 327 24.32 -35.80 18.49
N ARG A 328 23.00 -35.82 18.29
CA ARG A 328 22.38 -36.53 17.15
C ARG A 328 22.58 -35.80 15.82
N MET A 329 22.81 -34.48 15.87
CA MET A 329 23.04 -33.65 14.69
C MET A 329 24.50 -33.58 14.26
N GLU A 330 25.46 -34.01 15.10
CA GLU A 330 26.88 -34.10 14.73
C GLU A 330 27.10 -34.81 13.38
N PRO A 331 27.93 -34.27 12.46
CA PRO A 331 28.81 -33.10 12.61
C PRO A 331 28.15 -31.75 12.29
N PHE A 332 26.83 -31.68 12.08
CA PHE A 332 26.13 -30.50 11.60
C PHE A 332 25.70 -29.51 12.69
N THR A 333 25.97 -29.81 13.96
CA THR A 333 25.52 -29.05 15.13
C THR A 333 25.84 -27.56 15.03
N HIS A 334 27.06 -27.21 14.63
CA HIS A 334 27.49 -25.82 14.48
C HIS A 334 26.77 -25.06 13.34
N LEU A 335 26.17 -25.74 12.36
CA LEU A 335 25.42 -25.07 11.29
C LEU A 335 23.98 -24.71 11.69
N ILE A 336 23.52 -25.18 12.84
CA ILE A 336 22.18 -24.97 13.36
C ILE A 336 22.22 -24.24 14.70
N VAL A 337 21.12 -23.57 15.04
CA VAL A 337 20.95 -22.92 16.34
C VAL A 337 19.62 -23.35 16.92
N THR A 338 19.65 -23.74 18.19
CA THR A 338 18.49 -24.10 18.99
C THR A 338 18.28 -23.04 20.06
N PHE A 339 17.10 -22.41 20.11
CA PHE A 339 16.83 -21.32 21.04
C PHE A 339 15.39 -21.38 21.59
N PRO A 340 15.14 -20.90 22.82
CA PRO A 340 13.80 -20.95 23.40
C PRO A 340 12.85 -19.94 22.72
N SER A 341 11.59 -20.33 22.51
CA SER A 341 10.52 -19.41 22.13
C SER A 341 10.09 -18.58 23.35
N GLN A 342 9.60 -19.27 24.38
CA GLN A 342 9.22 -18.77 25.70
C GLN A 342 9.50 -19.87 26.73
N GLN A 343 9.51 -19.52 28.02
CA GLN A 343 9.75 -20.50 29.08
C GLN A 343 8.59 -21.50 29.15
N GLY A 344 8.90 -22.80 29.09
CA GLY A 344 7.90 -23.87 29.05
C GLY A 344 7.33 -24.19 27.66
N GLN A 345 7.72 -23.45 26.62
CA GLN A 345 7.40 -23.79 25.22
C GLN A 345 8.54 -24.58 24.57
N ASP A 346 8.20 -25.28 23.50
CA ASP A 346 9.18 -26.02 22.70
C ASP A 346 10.24 -25.09 22.10
N LYS A 347 11.47 -25.59 21.94
CA LYS A 347 12.57 -24.79 21.39
C LYS A 347 12.46 -24.72 19.87
N HIS A 348 13.01 -23.65 19.31
CA HIS A 348 13.08 -23.43 17.88
C HIS A 348 14.45 -23.84 17.35
N VAL A 349 14.47 -24.54 16.22
CA VAL A 349 15.68 -24.98 15.50
C VAL A 349 15.70 -24.34 14.12
N ARG A 350 16.81 -23.71 13.75
CA ARG A 350 17.01 -23.10 12.43
C ARG A 350 18.47 -23.10 12.01
N MET A 351 18.76 -22.75 10.76
CA MET A 351 20.14 -22.57 10.29
C MET A 351 20.78 -21.34 10.95
N ALA A 352 22.06 -21.43 11.31
CA ALA A 352 22.79 -20.36 11.99
C ALA A 352 22.76 -19.02 11.22
N HIS A 353 22.78 -19.08 9.89
CA HIS A 353 22.66 -17.90 9.05
C HIS A 353 22.01 -18.21 7.69
N PRO A 354 21.23 -17.28 7.09
CA PRO A 354 20.64 -17.48 5.76
C PRO A 354 21.67 -17.80 4.65
N LEU A 355 22.86 -17.22 4.69
CA LEU A 355 23.94 -17.55 3.73
C LEU A 355 24.43 -19.00 3.86
N ILE A 356 24.53 -19.53 5.09
CA ILE A 356 24.85 -20.94 5.31
C ILE A 356 23.74 -21.81 4.74
N ALA A 357 22.48 -21.44 4.97
CA ALA A 357 21.33 -22.17 4.43
C ALA A 357 21.38 -22.23 2.90
N GLN A 358 21.65 -21.10 2.24
CA GLN A 358 21.79 -21.01 0.78
C GLN A 358 22.95 -21.87 0.26
N GLN A 359 24.14 -21.73 0.83
CA GLN A 359 25.32 -22.51 0.45
C GLN A 359 25.08 -24.02 0.64
N CYS A 360 24.43 -24.42 1.74
CA CYS A 360 24.05 -25.80 1.97
C CYS A 360 23.12 -26.33 0.88
N VAL A 361 22.10 -25.56 0.46
CA VAL A 361 21.18 -25.96 -0.62
C VAL A 361 21.94 -26.17 -1.94
N GLU A 362 22.90 -25.31 -2.26
CA GLU A 362 23.71 -25.41 -3.49
C GLU A 362 24.66 -26.62 -3.47
N LEU A 363 25.35 -26.86 -2.35
CA LEU A 363 26.21 -28.04 -2.18
C LEU A 363 25.42 -29.35 -2.22
N LEU A 364 24.27 -29.38 -1.55
CA LEU A 364 23.35 -30.50 -1.56
C LEU A 364 22.85 -30.80 -2.99
N ALA A 365 22.48 -29.76 -3.76
CA ALA A 365 22.06 -29.88 -5.16
C ALA A 365 23.17 -30.46 -6.05
N THR A 366 24.40 -29.96 -5.93
CA THR A 366 25.58 -30.45 -6.67
C THR A 366 25.82 -31.95 -6.42
N ALA A 367 25.46 -32.42 -5.23
CA ALA A 367 25.57 -33.80 -4.82
C ALA A 367 24.30 -34.65 -5.05
N GLY A 368 23.36 -34.14 -5.85
CA GLY A 368 22.15 -34.85 -6.26
C GLY A 368 21.02 -34.85 -5.23
N VAL A 369 21.05 -33.97 -4.22
CA VAL A 369 19.86 -33.62 -3.43
C VAL A 369 19.22 -32.41 -4.06
N THR A 370 18.30 -32.66 -4.96
CA THR A 370 17.62 -31.57 -5.64
C THR A 370 16.75 -30.77 -4.67
N ARG A 371 16.46 -29.50 -5.02
CA ARG A 371 15.57 -28.65 -4.24
C ARG A 371 14.17 -29.24 -4.24
N SER A 372 13.74 -29.77 -5.38
CA SER A 372 12.43 -30.42 -5.49
C SER A 372 12.31 -31.69 -4.66
N ASP A 373 13.31 -32.58 -4.65
CA ASP A 373 13.30 -33.78 -3.80
C ASP A 373 13.27 -33.40 -2.32
N THR A 374 14.06 -32.41 -1.92
CA THR A 374 14.07 -31.90 -0.55
C THR A 374 12.72 -31.34 -0.15
N ALA A 375 12.10 -30.52 -1.02
CA ALA A 375 10.79 -29.94 -0.79
C ALA A 375 9.71 -31.03 -0.67
N ARG A 376 9.73 -32.04 -1.54
CA ARG A 376 8.75 -33.14 -1.48
C ARG A 376 8.90 -33.99 -0.23
N ASN A 377 10.14 -34.32 0.14
CA ASN A 377 10.41 -35.11 1.34
C ASN A 377 9.99 -34.31 2.59
N PHE A 378 10.32 -33.02 2.64
CA PHE A 378 9.87 -32.12 3.71
C PHE A 378 8.33 -32.11 3.83
N LEU A 379 7.61 -31.93 2.72
CA LEU A 379 6.15 -31.99 2.71
C LEU A 379 5.63 -33.36 3.15
N THR A 380 6.29 -34.44 2.78
CA THR A 380 5.87 -35.80 3.15
C THR A 380 6.05 -36.07 4.65
N ASP A 381 7.18 -35.63 5.20
CA ASP A 381 7.59 -35.96 6.57
C ASP A 381 7.02 -34.97 7.62
N PHE A 382 6.82 -33.70 7.25
CA PHE A 382 6.34 -32.65 8.16
C PHE A 382 4.88 -32.24 7.93
N CYS A 383 4.25 -32.67 6.82
CA CYS A 383 2.81 -32.48 6.57
C CYS A 383 2.10 -33.84 6.61
N GLY A 384 1.72 -34.24 7.83
CA GLY A 384 0.85 -35.40 8.10
C GLY A 384 -0.61 -35.13 7.73
N GLU A 385 -1.56 -35.76 8.44
CA GLU A 385 -3.00 -35.52 8.23
C GLU A 385 -3.41 -34.09 8.62
N GLU A 386 -2.83 -33.54 9.68
CA GLU A 386 -3.02 -32.15 10.10
C GLU A 386 -1.68 -31.41 10.09
N VAL A 387 -1.59 -30.32 9.33
CA VAL A 387 -0.39 -29.50 9.27
C VAL A 387 -0.37 -28.53 10.44
N GLN A 388 0.72 -28.54 11.20
CA GLN A 388 0.86 -27.66 12.36
C GLN A 388 0.79 -26.18 11.95
N GLN A 389 0.07 -25.38 12.75
CA GLN A 389 -0.30 -24.00 12.40
C GLN A 389 0.92 -23.10 12.14
N HIS A 390 2.05 -23.32 12.80
CA HIS A 390 3.28 -22.51 12.60
C HIS A 390 4.01 -22.82 11.28
N LEU A 391 3.88 -24.04 10.73
CA LEU A 391 4.50 -24.41 9.45
C LEU A 391 3.72 -23.88 8.24
N MET A 392 2.41 -23.67 8.40
CA MET A 392 1.54 -23.25 7.30
C MET A 392 1.97 -21.93 6.64
N PRO A 393 2.29 -20.85 7.38
CA PRO A 393 2.84 -19.63 6.79
C PRO A 393 4.16 -19.85 6.06
N VAL A 394 5.04 -20.71 6.60
CA VAL A 394 6.36 -21.01 6.02
C VAL A 394 6.21 -21.74 4.69
N ILE A 395 5.41 -22.79 4.64
CA ILE A 395 5.17 -23.56 3.40
C ILE A 395 4.49 -22.69 2.36
N LYS A 396 3.49 -21.90 2.77
CA LYS A 396 2.80 -20.96 1.89
C LYS A 396 3.78 -19.95 1.30
N ASP A 397 4.61 -19.32 2.11
CA ASP A 397 5.57 -18.33 1.63
C ASP A 397 6.60 -18.99 0.69
N MET A 398 7.16 -20.14 1.07
CA MET A 398 8.14 -20.88 0.27
C MET A 398 7.62 -21.25 -1.13
N LEU A 399 6.36 -21.67 -1.25
CA LEU A 399 5.78 -22.18 -2.51
C LEU A 399 4.98 -21.15 -3.32
N THR A 400 4.50 -20.06 -2.69
CA THR A 400 3.54 -19.15 -3.35
C THR A 400 3.90 -17.67 -3.24
N LYS A 401 4.78 -17.25 -2.32
CA LYS A 401 5.16 -15.84 -2.18
C LYS A 401 6.11 -15.45 -3.30
N ARG A 402 5.67 -14.48 -4.10
CA ARG A 402 6.42 -13.93 -5.23
C ARG A 402 7.32 -12.81 -4.75
N GLU A 403 8.58 -12.84 -5.15
CA GLU A 403 9.54 -11.78 -4.85
C GLU A 403 9.37 -10.61 -5.85
N ILE A 404 9.84 -9.43 -5.46
CA ILE A 404 9.93 -8.27 -6.37
C ILE A 404 11.37 -8.25 -6.89
N THR A 405 11.53 -8.50 -8.17
CA THR A 405 12.80 -8.39 -8.89
C THR A 405 12.93 -7.01 -9.52
N VAL A 406 14.17 -6.56 -9.66
CA VAL A 406 14.54 -5.33 -10.37
C VAL A 406 15.41 -5.75 -11.53
N ASP A 407 15.08 -5.31 -12.74
CA ASP A 407 15.93 -5.53 -13.92
C ASP A 407 17.22 -4.70 -13.75
N HIS A 408 18.22 -5.30 -13.12
CA HIS A 408 19.59 -4.83 -13.18
C HIS A 408 20.33 -5.69 -14.19
N GLN A 409 20.57 -5.15 -15.39
CA GLN A 409 21.66 -5.69 -16.20
C GLN A 409 22.97 -5.42 -15.47
N GLN A 410 23.43 -6.39 -14.66
CA GLN A 410 24.84 -6.76 -14.53
C GLN A 410 25.03 -8.03 -13.68
N LYS A 411 25.51 -9.07 -14.37
CA LYS A 411 26.29 -10.23 -13.89
C LYS A 411 25.59 -11.24 -12.95
N THR A 412 24.72 -12.07 -13.52
CA THR A 412 24.93 -13.53 -13.62
C THR A 412 24.15 -14.02 -14.83
N GLY A 413 24.81 -14.75 -15.72
CA GLY A 413 24.33 -14.97 -17.08
C GLY A 413 23.20 -16.00 -17.17
N HIS A 414 21.95 -15.61 -16.98
CA HIS A 414 20.79 -16.37 -17.47
C HIS A 414 19.66 -15.41 -17.89
N VAL A 415 19.71 -15.00 -19.16
CA VAL A 415 18.62 -14.25 -19.81
C VAL A 415 17.48 -15.23 -20.11
N CYS A 416 16.38 -15.16 -19.35
CA CYS A 416 15.11 -15.76 -19.77
C CYS A 416 14.47 -14.88 -20.86
N VAL A 417 14.79 -15.17 -22.11
CA VAL A 417 14.02 -14.70 -23.27
C VAL A 417 12.74 -15.52 -23.33
N LEU A 418 11.63 -15.06 -22.74
CA LEU A 418 10.31 -15.62 -23.05
C LEU A 418 9.23 -14.55 -23.19
N GLN A 419 8.70 -14.54 -24.40
CA GLN A 419 7.62 -13.80 -25.04
C GLN A 419 6.46 -13.37 -24.13
N ASN A 420 6.52 -12.11 -23.67
CA ASN A 420 5.38 -11.20 -23.76
C ASN A 420 5.81 -10.11 -24.76
N LYS A 421 4.95 -9.73 -25.71
CA LYS A 421 5.25 -8.69 -26.73
C LYS A 421 6.11 -7.54 -26.16
N PRO A 422 7.19 -7.13 -26.85
CA PRO A 422 8.04 -6.05 -26.39
C PRO A 422 7.33 -4.72 -26.67
N THR A 423 6.41 -4.30 -25.79
CA THR A 423 6.33 -2.86 -25.52
C THR A 423 7.69 -2.49 -24.94
N LYS A 424 8.40 -1.51 -25.55
CA LYS A 424 9.56 -0.85 -24.94
C LYS A 424 9.14 -0.43 -23.53
N ARG A 425 9.58 -1.16 -22.51
CA ARG A 425 9.25 -0.92 -21.10
C ARG A 425 10.52 -0.45 -20.42
N GLU A 426 10.38 0.57 -19.60
CA GLU A 426 11.49 1.40 -19.15
C GLU A 426 12.44 0.66 -18.20
N MET A 427 13.71 1.07 -18.22
CA MET A 427 14.74 0.57 -17.31
C MET A 427 14.35 0.89 -15.86
N GLY A 428 14.28 -0.12 -14.99
CA GLY A 428 14.01 0.06 -13.55
C GLY A 428 12.57 -0.21 -13.09
N GLU A 429 11.66 -0.65 -13.96
CA GLU A 429 10.32 -1.06 -13.54
C GLU A 429 10.33 -2.28 -12.60
N GLU A 430 9.56 -2.20 -11.52
CA GLU A 430 9.37 -3.29 -10.57
C GLU A 430 8.66 -4.47 -11.24
N ARG A 431 9.29 -5.64 -11.26
CA ARG A 431 8.62 -6.88 -11.66
C ARG A 431 8.34 -7.71 -10.43
N LYS A 432 7.06 -7.92 -10.13
CA LYS A 432 6.70 -9.01 -9.24
C LYS A 432 6.86 -10.30 -10.03
N ASP A 433 7.71 -11.19 -9.57
CA ASP A 433 7.93 -12.49 -10.21
C ASP A 433 6.63 -13.26 -10.36
N THR A 434 6.59 -14.19 -11.32
CA THR A 434 5.38 -14.94 -11.63
C THR A 434 5.07 -16.03 -10.59
N PHE A 435 6.13 -16.58 -9.97
CA PHE A 435 6.09 -17.67 -8.98
C PHE A 435 7.00 -17.36 -7.78
N SER A 436 7.04 -18.26 -6.78
CA SER A 436 7.98 -18.10 -5.67
C SER A 436 9.42 -18.40 -6.09
N ARG A 437 10.39 -17.90 -5.31
CA ARG A 437 11.82 -18.10 -5.61
C ARG A 437 12.18 -19.58 -5.70
N LEU A 438 11.64 -20.43 -4.82
CA LEU A 438 11.87 -21.88 -4.89
C LEU A 438 11.38 -22.48 -6.21
N ILE A 439 10.18 -22.11 -6.67
CA ILE A 439 9.64 -22.63 -7.94
C ILE A 439 10.47 -22.14 -9.14
N HIS A 440 10.95 -20.89 -9.10
CA HIS A 440 11.87 -20.37 -10.10
C HIS A 440 13.21 -21.11 -10.12
N ASP A 441 13.82 -21.35 -8.96
CA ASP A 441 15.09 -22.06 -8.87
C ASP A 441 14.97 -23.52 -9.30
N ILE A 442 13.85 -24.20 -9.01
CA ILE A 442 13.58 -25.54 -9.52
C ILE A 442 13.41 -25.51 -11.04
N GLU A 443 12.68 -24.52 -11.60
CA GLU A 443 12.51 -24.38 -13.05
C GLU A 443 13.86 -24.12 -13.76
N ALA A 444 14.72 -23.30 -13.15
CA ALA A 444 15.99 -22.90 -13.74
C ALA A 444 17.09 -23.97 -13.63
N ASN A 445 17.13 -24.72 -12.53
CA ASN A 445 18.22 -25.66 -12.23
C ASN A 445 17.82 -27.15 -12.35
N GLU A 446 16.52 -27.44 -12.52
CA GLU A 446 15.99 -28.79 -12.63
C GLU A 446 15.01 -28.89 -13.83
N TYR A 447 13.92 -29.66 -13.71
CA TYR A 447 12.92 -29.83 -14.77
C TYR A 447 11.57 -29.19 -14.40
N LYS A 448 10.83 -28.69 -15.38
CA LYS A 448 9.45 -28.18 -15.18
C LYS A 448 8.52 -29.20 -14.51
N SER A 449 8.72 -30.49 -14.76
CA SER A 449 7.98 -31.58 -14.11
C SER A 449 8.21 -31.64 -12.59
N ASN A 450 9.37 -31.18 -12.11
CA ASN A 450 9.68 -31.12 -10.69
C ASN A 450 8.91 -30.00 -9.99
N CYS A 451 8.71 -28.85 -10.65
CA CYS A 451 7.82 -27.81 -10.13
C CYS A 451 6.39 -28.34 -9.98
N VAL A 452 5.91 -29.07 -11.00
CA VAL A 452 4.59 -29.72 -10.98
C VAL A 452 4.49 -30.73 -9.85
N SER A 453 5.51 -31.57 -9.63
CA SER A 453 5.47 -32.60 -8.60
C SER A 453 5.44 -32.01 -7.18
N VAL A 454 6.22 -30.95 -6.92
CA VAL A 454 6.22 -30.24 -5.63
C VAL A 454 4.87 -29.58 -5.36
N LEU A 455 4.36 -28.79 -6.30
CA LEU A 455 3.10 -28.07 -6.14
C LEU A 455 1.90 -29.03 -6.06
N ARG A 456 1.93 -30.14 -6.80
CA ARG A 456 0.91 -31.19 -6.73
C ARG A 456 0.89 -31.84 -5.35
N LEU A 457 2.05 -32.27 -4.86
CA LEU A 457 2.15 -32.90 -3.55
C LEU A 457 1.66 -31.96 -2.43
N ALA A 458 2.06 -30.67 -2.49
CA ALA A 458 1.55 -29.67 -1.55
C ALA A 458 0.02 -29.52 -1.63
N SER A 459 -0.55 -29.56 -2.83
CA SER A 459 -1.99 -29.48 -3.05
C SER A 459 -2.72 -30.71 -2.50
N GLU A 460 -2.16 -31.90 -2.66
CA GLU A 460 -2.73 -33.18 -2.20
C GLU A 460 -2.64 -33.32 -0.67
N LYS A 461 -1.51 -32.92 -0.07
CA LYS A 461 -1.30 -33.00 1.38
C LYS A 461 -2.05 -31.93 2.16
N ILE A 462 -2.18 -30.72 1.60
CA ILE A 462 -2.76 -29.56 2.29
C ILE A 462 -4.07 -29.18 1.59
N THR A 463 -5.06 -30.05 1.74
CA THR A 463 -6.33 -29.99 1.00
C THR A 463 -7.15 -28.74 1.31
N GLN A 464 -6.99 -28.15 2.50
CA GLN A 464 -7.71 -26.96 2.92
C GLN A 464 -7.19 -25.65 2.29
N ASN A 465 -5.98 -25.66 1.70
CA ASN A 465 -5.38 -24.45 1.17
C ASN A 465 -5.64 -24.33 -0.35
N PRO A 466 -6.29 -23.25 -0.83
CA PRO A 466 -6.57 -23.05 -2.25
C PRO A 466 -5.36 -22.54 -3.05
N PHE A 467 -4.34 -21.98 -2.40
CA PHE A 467 -3.24 -21.29 -3.08
C PHE A 467 -2.22 -22.24 -3.74
N PHE A 468 -2.06 -23.47 -3.25
CA PHE A 468 -1.21 -24.48 -3.90
C PHE A 468 -1.79 -24.98 -5.23
N PRO A 469 -3.05 -25.44 -5.30
CA PRO A 469 -3.65 -25.83 -6.58
C PRO A 469 -3.80 -24.61 -7.51
N GLN A 470 -4.02 -23.41 -6.98
CA GLN A 470 -3.99 -22.17 -7.76
C GLN A 470 -2.62 -21.91 -8.40
N ALA A 471 -1.53 -22.03 -7.63
CA ALA A 471 -0.17 -21.86 -8.13
C ALA A 471 0.16 -22.93 -9.19
N LEU A 472 -0.30 -24.16 -8.99
CA LEU A 472 -0.17 -25.26 -9.95
C LEU A 472 -0.92 -24.98 -11.26
N ALA A 473 -2.18 -24.54 -11.18
CA ALA A 473 -2.96 -24.14 -12.35
C ALA A 473 -2.25 -23.04 -13.15
N ARG A 474 -1.73 -22.02 -12.45
CA ARG A 474 -0.93 -20.94 -13.03
C ARG A 474 0.33 -21.47 -13.72
N PHE A 475 1.04 -22.41 -13.10
CA PHE A 475 2.22 -23.01 -13.72
C PHE A 475 1.87 -23.73 -15.02
N PHE A 476 0.76 -24.48 -15.04
CA PHE A 476 0.31 -25.17 -16.25
C PHE A 476 -0.03 -24.21 -17.40
N TYR A 477 -0.83 -23.15 -17.18
CA TYR A 477 -1.21 -22.28 -18.30
C TYR A 477 -0.13 -21.26 -18.70
N ILE A 478 0.77 -20.87 -17.78
CA ILE A 478 1.81 -19.87 -18.07
C ILE A 478 3.09 -20.53 -18.61
N ARG A 479 3.55 -21.64 -18.02
CA ARG A 479 4.87 -22.22 -18.32
C ARG A 479 4.83 -23.45 -19.21
N MET A 480 3.71 -24.17 -19.22
CA MET A 480 3.55 -25.42 -19.95
C MET A 480 2.51 -25.35 -21.07
N GLU A 481 1.69 -24.29 -21.11
CA GLU A 481 0.56 -24.14 -22.03
C GLU A 481 -0.43 -25.34 -22.01
N GLU A 482 -0.51 -26.03 -20.88
CA GLU A 482 -1.37 -27.20 -20.68
C GLU A 482 -2.73 -26.80 -20.08
N TYR A 483 -3.56 -26.16 -20.89
CA TYR A 483 -4.83 -25.55 -20.43
C TYR A 483 -5.83 -26.53 -19.80
N GLY A 484 -5.89 -27.79 -20.26
CA GLY A 484 -6.78 -28.80 -19.65
C GLY A 484 -6.41 -29.16 -18.22
N LYS A 485 -5.10 -29.33 -17.94
CA LYS A 485 -4.62 -29.54 -16.57
C LYS A 485 -4.77 -28.27 -15.74
N ALA A 486 -4.53 -27.10 -16.33
CA ALA A 486 -4.74 -25.82 -15.66
C ALA A 486 -6.22 -25.62 -15.24
N GLU A 487 -7.18 -25.94 -16.12
CA GLU A 487 -8.61 -25.90 -15.83
C GLU A 487 -8.97 -26.80 -14.65
N HIS A 488 -8.47 -28.04 -14.63
CA HIS A 488 -8.71 -28.99 -13.54
C HIS A 488 -8.23 -28.45 -12.19
N TRP A 489 -6.99 -27.98 -12.10
CA TRP A 489 -6.43 -27.47 -10.85
C TRP A 489 -7.03 -26.12 -10.43
N ALA A 490 -7.44 -25.27 -11.39
CA ALA A 490 -8.15 -24.03 -11.08
C ALA A 490 -9.54 -24.31 -10.47
N LYS A 491 -10.25 -25.33 -10.95
CA LYS A 491 -11.52 -25.78 -10.35
C LYS A 491 -11.30 -26.30 -8.93
N ILE A 492 -10.31 -27.17 -8.71
CA ILE A 492 -9.94 -27.64 -7.35
C ILE A 492 -9.65 -26.45 -6.42
N ALA A 493 -8.90 -25.45 -6.88
CA ALA A 493 -8.62 -24.27 -6.08
C ALA A 493 -9.90 -23.51 -5.71
N LYS A 494 -10.78 -23.26 -6.69
CA LYS A 494 -12.08 -22.59 -6.50
C LYS A 494 -13.00 -23.39 -5.56
N ASP A 495 -13.02 -24.71 -5.67
CA ASP A 495 -13.87 -25.57 -4.82
C ASP A 495 -13.42 -25.54 -3.35
N ARG A 496 -12.12 -25.33 -3.10
CA ARG A 496 -11.56 -25.20 -1.73
C ARG A 496 -11.89 -23.86 -1.07
N ASP A 497 -12.09 -22.80 -1.86
CA ASP A 497 -12.42 -21.46 -1.34
C ASP A 497 -13.36 -20.72 -2.31
N PRO A 498 -14.64 -21.13 -2.38
CA PRO A 498 -15.58 -20.65 -3.40
C PRO A 498 -15.98 -19.18 -3.21
N LYS A 499 -15.73 -18.62 -2.02
CA LYS A 499 -16.02 -17.22 -1.70
C LYS A 499 -14.87 -16.27 -2.04
N ASN A 500 -13.70 -16.80 -2.41
CA ASN A 500 -12.51 -16.00 -2.67
C ASN A 500 -12.38 -15.67 -4.15
N SER A 501 -12.65 -14.41 -4.48
CA SER A 501 -12.60 -13.91 -5.86
C SER A 501 -11.20 -14.02 -6.47
N PHE A 502 -10.11 -13.87 -5.69
CA PHE A 502 -8.75 -14.00 -6.23
C PHE A 502 -8.42 -15.45 -6.63
N VAL A 503 -9.03 -16.43 -5.95
CA VAL A 503 -8.92 -17.83 -6.34
C VAL A 503 -9.76 -18.10 -7.58
N ALA A 504 -10.99 -17.60 -7.62
CA ALA A 504 -11.89 -17.73 -8.76
C ALA A 504 -11.33 -17.11 -10.07
N ASP A 505 -10.61 -15.98 -9.98
CA ASP A 505 -9.93 -15.31 -11.12
C ASP A 505 -9.10 -16.28 -11.95
N THR A 506 -8.44 -17.25 -11.29
CA THR A 506 -7.51 -18.16 -11.97
C THR A 506 -8.19 -18.98 -13.07
N LEU A 507 -9.46 -19.37 -12.89
CA LEU A 507 -10.21 -20.10 -13.91
C LEU A 507 -10.50 -19.21 -15.13
N GLY A 508 -10.89 -17.95 -14.91
CA GLY A 508 -11.08 -16.96 -15.98
C GLY A 508 -9.78 -16.69 -16.73
N GLN A 509 -8.66 -16.54 -16.01
CA GLN A 509 -7.34 -16.38 -16.63
C GLN A 509 -6.94 -17.60 -17.47
N VAL A 510 -7.20 -18.84 -17.02
CA VAL A 510 -6.93 -20.06 -17.80
C VAL A 510 -7.66 -20.01 -19.13
N TYR A 511 -8.98 -19.76 -19.13
CA TYR A 511 -9.77 -19.73 -20.36
C TYR A 511 -9.41 -18.55 -21.28
N LYS A 512 -9.12 -17.37 -20.71
CA LYS A 512 -8.67 -16.21 -21.49
C LYS A 512 -7.35 -16.51 -22.21
N ASN A 513 -6.37 -17.08 -21.50
CA ASN A 513 -5.08 -17.42 -22.11
C ASN A 513 -5.23 -18.56 -23.13
N HIS A 514 -6.10 -19.53 -22.87
CA HIS A 514 -6.41 -20.59 -23.84
C HIS A 514 -7.04 -20.05 -25.12
N LEU A 515 -7.98 -19.11 -24.99
CA LEU A 515 -8.56 -18.41 -26.14
C LEU A 515 -7.47 -17.65 -26.90
N ASN A 516 -6.67 -16.84 -26.21
CA ASN A 516 -5.62 -16.03 -26.84
C ASN A 516 -4.57 -16.88 -27.56
N SER A 517 -4.21 -18.05 -27.02
CA SER A 517 -3.24 -18.97 -27.67
C SER A 517 -3.82 -19.61 -28.93
N ARG A 518 -5.13 -19.81 -29.00
CA ARG A 518 -5.83 -20.41 -30.14
C ARG A 518 -6.06 -19.42 -31.28
N VAL A 519 -6.28 -18.15 -30.98
CA VAL A 519 -6.56 -17.09 -31.97
C VAL A 519 -5.39 -16.85 -32.92
N HIS A 520 -4.17 -17.19 -32.52
CA HIS A 520 -2.98 -17.11 -33.38
C HIS A 520 -2.77 -18.35 -34.27
N VAL A 521 -3.67 -19.34 -34.22
CA VAL A 521 -3.62 -20.53 -35.07
C VAL A 521 -4.49 -20.30 -36.31
N SER A 522 -3.94 -20.55 -37.50
CA SER A 522 -4.55 -20.25 -38.81
C SER A 522 -5.85 -21.01 -39.14
N SER A 523 -6.32 -21.90 -38.27
CA SER A 523 -7.48 -22.78 -38.51
C SER A 523 -8.63 -22.62 -37.50
N ILE A 524 -8.59 -21.61 -36.63
CA ILE A 524 -9.63 -21.45 -35.60
C ILE A 524 -10.99 -21.07 -36.21
N SER A 525 -12.06 -21.78 -35.83
CA SER A 525 -13.42 -21.46 -36.27
C SER A 525 -14.12 -20.48 -35.33
N ALA A 526 -15.15 -19.78 -35.83
CA ALA A 526 -16.02 -18.95 -34.99
C ALA A 526 -16.66 -19.75 -33.84
N GLN A 527 -16.97 -21.03 -34.08
CA GLN A 527 -17.50 -21.92 -33.03
C GLN A 527 -16.48 -22.15 -31.90
N ASP A 528 -15.20 -22.34 -32.22
CA ASP A 528 -14.15 -22.57 -31.23
C ASP A 528 -13.90 -21.32 -30.37
N ILE A 529 -13.87 -20.14 -31.02
CA ILE A 529 -13.77 -18.84 -30.35
C ILE A 529 -14.91 -18.67 -29.36
N LEU A 530 -16.15 -18.84 -29.83
CA LEU A 530 -17.35 -18.65 -29.00
C LEU A 530 -17.43 -19.68 -27.87
N GLN A 531 -17.02 -20.92 -28.09
CA GLN A 531 -17.02 -21.96 -27.06
C GLN A 531 -16.08 -21.63 -25.89
N LEU A 532 -14.86 -21.19 -26.19
CA LEU A 532 -13.89 -20.77 -25.17
C LEU A 532 -14.31 -19.44 -24.52
N ALA A 533 -14.88 -18.53 -25.30
CA ALA A 533 -15.39 -17.25 -24.80
C ALA A 533 -16.51 -17.45 -23.77
N VAL A 534 -17.48 -18.34 -24.02
CA VAL A 534 -18.55 -18.67 -23.05
C VAL A 534 -17.93 -19.09 -21.71
N LYS A 535 -16.99 -20.06 -21.73
CA LYS A 535 -16.31 -20.51 -20.51
C LYS A 535 -15.59 -19.38 -19.78
N ALA A 536 -14.88 -18.52 -20.52
CA ALA A 536 -14.14 -17.40 -19.95
C ALA A 536 -15.07 -16.35 -19.33
N PHE A 537 -16.14 -15.97 -20.04
CA PHE A 537 -17.13 -15.02 -19.55
C PHE A 537 -17.88 -15.52 -18.32
N GLU A 538 -18.26 -16.80 -18.30
CA GLU A 538 -18.88 -17.43 -17.12
C GLU A 538 -17.93 -17.43 -15.93
N ALA A 539 -16.66 -17.80 -16.12
CA ALA A 539 -15.68 -17.81 -15.05
C ALA A 539 -15.42 -16.40 -14.47
N PHE A 540 -15.35 -15.36 -15.31
CA PHE A 540 -15.20 -13.98 -14.84
C PHE A 540 -16.48 -13.41 -14.21
N LYS A 541 -17.68 -13.84 -14.65
CA LYS A 541 -18.94 -13.52 -13.96
C LYS A 541 -19.05 -14.20 -12.60
N ASP A 542 -18.55 -15.44 -12.47
CA ASP A 542 -18.45 -16.12 -11.18
C ASP A 542 -17.51 -15.40 -10.23
N GLU A 543 -16.37 -14.93 -10.74
CA GLU A 543 -15.43 -14.11 -9.98
C GLU A 543 -16.07 -12.78 -9.53
N GLU A 544 -16.79 -12.08 -10.42
CA GLU A 544 -17.57 -10.87 -10.10
C GLU A 544 -18.55 -11.16 -8.95
N ARG A 545 -19.32 -12.25 -9.04
CA ARG A 545 -20.24 -12.67 -7.96
C ARG A 545 -19.52 -12.99 -6.65
N ALA A 546 -18.36 -13.64 -6.70
CA ALA A 546 -17.55 -13.88 -5.51
C ALA A 546 -17.07 -12.57 -4.89
N ALA A 547 -16.55 -11.63 -5.69
CA ALA A 547 -16.07 -10.33 -5.22
C ALA A 547 -17.20 -9.47 -4.62
N GLU A 548 -18.41 -9.57 -5.18
CA GLU A 548 -19.60 -8.91 -4.63
C GLU A 548 -20.07 -9.58 -3.32
N ASN A 549 -19.91 -10.89 -3.16
CA ASN A 549 -20.31 -11.59 -1.94
C ASN A 549 -19.22 -11.56 -0.84
N GLU A 550 -17.99 -11.18 -1.17
CA GLU A 550 -16.94 -10.90 -0.18
C GLU A 550 -17.37 -9.74 0.73
N GLN A 551 -17.58 -10.04 2.00
CA GLN A 551 -17.88 -9.02 3.00
C GLN A 551 -16.67 -8.08 3.16
N GLY A 552 -16.93 -6.76 3.18
CA GLY A 552 -15.94 -5.72 3.43
C GLY A 552 -15.50 -5.68 4.90
N ALA A 553 -14.30 -5.16 5.18
CA ALA A 553 -13.74 -5.08 6.54
C ALA A 553 -14.58 -4.20 7.49
N ASP A 554 -15.46 -3.38 6.90
CA ASP A 554 -16.37 -2.48 7.60
C ASP A 554 -17.83 -2.99 7.62
N MET A 555 -18.08 -4.27 7.28
CA MET A 555 -19.44 -4.85 7.21
C MET A 555 -19.76 -5.85 8.33
N GLN A 556 -18.84 -6.10 9.27
CA GLN A 556 -19.03 -6.84 10.53
C GLN A 556 -18.09 -6.29 11.62
N ASP A 557 -18.60 -6.10 12.85
CA ASP A 557 -17.92 -5.54 14.04
C ASP A 557 -17.15 -6.64 14.83
N ASP A 558 -17.12 -7.83 14.25
CA ASP A 558 -16.72 -9.10 14.82
C ASP A 558 -15.54 -9.63 13.98
N GLY A 559 -14.32 -9.30 14.43
CA GLY A 559 -13.02 -9.47 13.75
C GLY A 559 -12.61 -10.90 13.38
N MET A 560 -13.45 -11.63 12.66
CA MET A 560 -13.28 -13.06 12.33
C MET A 560 -13.10 -13.36 10.84
N THR A 561 -13.08 -12.37 9.94
CA THR A 561 -12.85 -12.62 8.51
C THR A 561 -11.67 -11.83 7.93
N LYS A 562 -10.76 -12.55 7.24
CA LYS A 562 -9.64 -11.99 6.47
C LYS A 562 -10.18 -11.23 5.27
N VAL A 563 -10.61 -9.98 5.47
CA VAL A 563 -11.15 -9.18 4.39
C VAL A 563 -10.03 -8.60 3.51
N SER A 564 -10.14 -8.80 2.20
CA SER A 564 -9.29 -8.09 1.23
C SER A 564 -9.57 -6.59 1.27
N ARG A 565 -8.52 -5.82 1.55
CA ARG A 565 -8.52 -4.36 1.52
C ARG A 565 -8.93 -3.79 0.15
N ILE A 566 -8.72 -4.56 -0.92
CA ILE A 566 -8.98 -4.17 -2.30
C ILE A 566 -10.19 -4.94 -2.79
N PHE A 567 -11.16 -4.23 -3.38
CA PHE A 567 -12.23 -4.88 -4.13
C PHE A 567 -11.63 -5.50 -5.38
N ASN A 568 -11.82 -6.80 -5.57
CA ASN A 568 -11.30 -7.47 -6.74
C ASN A 568 -12.15 -7.15 -7.98
N ASN A 569 -11.69 -6.20 -8.81
CA ASN A 569 -12.33 -5.84 -10.07
C ASN A 569 -11.89 -6.71 -11.26
N ARG A 570 -11.05 -7.74 -11.04
CA ARG A 570 -10.46 -8.53 -12.13
C ARG A 570 -11.49 -9.34 -12.90
N GLY A 571 -12.61 -9.73 -12.30
CA GLY A 571 -13.75 -10.30 -13.01
C GLY A 571 -14.32 -9.35 -14.08
N LEU A 572 -14.60 -8.09 -13.70
CA LEU A 572 -15.10 -7.07 -14.62
C LEU A 572 -14.07 -6.76 -15.73
N PHE A 573 -12.81 -6.58 -15.35
CA PHE A 573 -11.74 -6.25 -16.30
C PHE A 573 -11.40 -7.43 -17.23
N GLY A 574 -11.32 -8.63 -16.68
CA GLY A 574 -11.05 -9.88 -17.41
C GLY A 574 -12.14 -10.18 -18.44
N TYR A 575 -13.41 -9.90 -18.11
CA TYR A 575 -14.50 -9.94 -19.06
C TYR A 575 -14.25 -9.01 -20.26
N LEU A 576 -13.90 -7.73 -20.02
CA LEU A 576 -13.61 -6.78 -21.11
C LEU A 576 -12.41 -7.22 -21.96
N GLN A 577 -11.39 -7.82 -21.35
CA GLN A 577 -10.25 -8.38 -22.08
C GLN A 577 -10.67 -9.53 -22.99
N VAL A 578 -11.53 -10.44 -22.51
CA VAL A 578 -12.09 -11.51 -23.36
C VAL A 578 -12.95 -10.93 -24.48
N ALA A 579 -13.80 -9.94 -24.19
CA ALA A 579 -14.63 -9.28 -25.19
C ALA A 579 -13.80 -8.62 -26.29
N ASN A 580 -12.67 -7.98 -25.95
CA ASN A 580 -11.70 -7.46 -26.91
C ASN A 580 -11.14 -8.56 -27.82
N ILE A 581 -10.67 -9.67 -27.23
CA ILE A 581 -10.15 -10.81 -27.98
C ILE A 581 -11.22 -11.38 -28.92
N VAL A 582 -12.44 -11.60 -28.42
CA VAL A 582 -13.56 -12.14 -29.20
C VAL A 582 -13.90 -11.22 -30.38
N PHE A 583 -13.98 -9.91 -30.15
CA PHE A 583 -14.27 -8.95 -31.21
C PHE A 583 -13.22 -9.02 -32.32
N ASP A 584 -11.94 -8.88 -31.97
CA ASP A 584 -10.84 -8.88 -32.94
C ASP A 584 -10.78 -10.21 -33.70
N SER A 585 -10.96 -11.33 -32.99
CA SER A 585 -10.88 -12.66 -33.58
C SER A 585 -12.04 -12.92 -34.54
N LEU A 586 -13.28 -12.62 -34.16
CA LEU A 586 -14.44 -12.85 -35.03
C LEU A 586 -14.45 -11.91 -36.24
N VAL A 587 -14.12 -10.63 -36.05
CA VAL A 587 -14.02 -9.65 -37.14
C VAL A 587 -12.91 -10.02 -38.12
N SER A 588 -11.81 -10.63 -37.65
CA SER A 588 -10.76 -11.14 -38.53
C SER A 588 -11.20 -12.32 -39.41
N LEU A 589 -12.22 -13.09 -38.99
CA LEU A 589 -12.80 -14.18 -39.80
C LEU A 589 -13.78 -13.65 -40.85
N ASP A 590 -14.64 -12.71 -40.47
CA ASP A 590 -15.58 -12.03 -41.38
C ASP A 590 -15.91 -10.65 -40.80
N ASN A 591 -15.69 -9.59 -41.58
CA ASN A 591 -15.93 -8.21 -41.15
C ASN A 591 -17.41 -7.94 -40.77
N LYS A 592 -18.35 -8.75 -41.27
CA LYS A 592 -19.77 -8.65 -40.90
C LYS A 592 -20.03 -8.94 -39.42
N TRP A 593 -19.14 -9.67 -38.74
CA TRP A 593 -19.23 -9.89 -37.29
C TRP A 593 -19.27 -8.59 -36.51
N GLN A 594 -18.58 -7.54 -36.99
CA GLN A 594 -18.62 -6.22 -36.35
C GLN A 594 -20.07 -5.75 -36.20
N LYS A 595 -20.85 -5.77 -37.29
CA LYS A 595 -22.25 -5.32 -37.31
C LYS A 595 -23.16 -6.14 -36.40
N VAL A 596 -22.86 -7.42 -36.21
CA VAL A 596 -23.63 -8.29 -35.32
C VAL A 596 -23.31 -7.98 -33.86
N LEU A 597 -22.02 -7.83 -33.53
CA LEU A 597 -21.54 -7.55 -32.19
C LEU A 597 -21.91 -6.14 -31.71
N THR A 598 -22.04 -5.19 -32.63
CA THR A 598 -22.54 -3.82 -32.38
C THR A 598 -24.07 -3.70 -32.45
N MET A 599 -24.77 -4.81 -32.75
CA MET A 599 -26.23 -4.88 -32.88
C MET A 599 -26.83 -3.99 -33.99
N GLU A 600 -26.07 -3.74 -35.05
CA GLU A 600 -26.54 -3.08 -36.29
C GLU A 600 -27.30 -4.03 -37.21
N ILE A 601 -27.04 -5.34 -37.14
CA ILE A 601 -27.80 -6.38 -37.84
C ILE A 601 -28.21 -7.49 -36.87
N SER A 602 -29.34 -8.15 -37.13
CA SER A 602 -29.79 -9.29 -36.33
C SER A 602 -28.84 -10.48 -36.47
N ALA A 603 -28.50 -11.10 -35.34
CA ALA A 603 -27.72 -12.33 -35.28
C ALA A 603 -28.39 -13.48 -36.07
N ASP A 604 -29.73 -13.54 -36.08
CA ASP A 604 -30.47 -14.58 -36.83
C ASP A 604 -30.25 -14.44 -38.34
N THR A 605 -30.42 -13.23 -38.87
CA THR A 605 -30.20 -12.92 -40.28
C THR A 605 -28.76 -13.21 -40.68
N PHE A 606 -27.81 -12.86 -39.82
CA PHE A 606 -26.40 -13.12 -40.08
C PHE A 606 -26.07 -14.62 -40.11
N PHE A 607 -26.50 -15.41 -39.12
CA PHE A 607 -26.23 -16.86 -39.09
C PHE A 607 -26.84 -17.60 -40.27
N LEU A 608 -28.05 -17.19 -40.71
CA LEU A 608 -28.66 -17.70 -41.92
C LEU A 608 -27.82 -17.36 -43.16
N SER A 609 -27.28 -16.14 -43.24
CA SER A 609 -26.47 -15.68 -44.38
C SER A 609 -25.16 -16.46 -44.54
N ILE A 610 -24.52 -16.86 -43.43
CA ILE A 610 -23.27 -17.65 -43.45
C ILE A 610 -23.51 -19.17 -43.41
N ARG A 611 -24.78 -19.60 -43.37
CA ARG A 611 -25.22 -21.01 -43.32
C ARG A 611 -24.64 -21.83 -42.15
N GLN A 612 -24.30 -21.18 -41.03
CA GLN A 612 -23.72 -21.83 -39.85
C GLN A 612 -24.75 -22.05 -38.73
N LYS A 613 -25.56 -23.11 -38.86
CA LYS A 613 -26.63 -23.44 -37.90
C LYS A 613 -26.14 -23.76 -36.48
N ASN A 614 -24.91 -24.26 -36.36
CA ASN A 614 -24.23 -24.55 -35.10
C ASN A 614 -23.99 -23.32 -34.22
N LEU A 615 -24.01 -22.10 -34.77
CA LEU A 615 -23.77 -20.87 -34.01
C LEU A 615 -24.98 -20.34 -33.25
N PHE A 616 -26.20 -20.80 -33.59
CA PHE A 616 -27.44 -20.33 -32.95
C PHE A 616 -27.44 -20.55 -31.43
N LYS A 617 -26.77 -21.58 -30.92
CA LYS A 617 -26.62 -21.82 -29.47
C LYS A 617 -25.88 -20.70 -28.73
N TYR A 618 -25.07 -19.90 -29.43
CA TYR A 618 -24.33 -18.76 -28.87
C TYR A 618 -25.07 -17.43 -29.05
N LYS A 619 -26.26 -17.42 -29.66
CA LYS A 619 -27.07 -16.21 -29.82
C LYS A 619 -27.25 -15.43 -28.52
N PRO A 620 -27.58 -16.05 -27.36
CA PRO A 620 -27.76 -15.31 -26.11
C PRO A 620 -26.50 -14.55 -25.68
N LEU A 621 -25.33 -15.14 -25.88
CA LEU A 621 -24.06 -14.46 -25.61
C LEU A 621 -23.91 -13.24 -26.52
N ILE A 622 -24.00 -13.44 -27.84
CA ILE A 622 -23.71 -12.43 -28.85
C ILE A 622 -24.60 -11.19 -28.68
N ILE A 623 -25.91 -11.38 -28.46
CA ILE A 623 -26.83 -10.24 -28.28
C ILE A 623 -26.65 -9.54 -26.93
N SER A 624 -26.02 -10.18 -25.94
CA SER A 624 -25.76 -9.59 -24.62
C SER A 624 -24.41 -8.87 -24.51
N LEU A 625 -23.47 -9.14 -25.44
CA LEU A 625 -22.08 -8.67 -25.32
C LEU A 625 -21.99 -7.15 -25.28
N ARG A 626 -22.69 -6.46 -26.18
CA ARG A 626 -22.69 -5.00 -26.25
C ARG A 626 -23.11 -4.38 -24.92
N ASP A 627 -24.25 -4.82 -24.39
CA ASP A 627 -24.84 -4.27 -23.16
C ASP A 627 -23.99 -4.61 -21.92
N GLU A 628 -23.42 -5.83 -21.85
CA GLU A 628 -22.50 -6.20 -20.78
C GLU A 628 -21.17 -5.42 -20.84
N VAL A 629 -20.63 -5.16 -22.03
CA VAL A 629 -19.46 -4.29 -22.21
C VAL A 629 -19.79 -2.87 -21.77
N GLU A 630 -20.94 -2.34 -22.20
CA GLU A 630 -21.40 -1.00 -21.80
C GLU A 630 -21.50 -0.87 -20.27
N ARG A 631 -22.24 -1.78 -19.61
CA ARG A 631 -22.40 -1.80 -18.14
C ARG A 631 -21.06 -1.89 -17.40
N LYS A 632 -20.13 -2.72 -17.87
CA LYS A 632 -18.83 -2.92 -17.24
C LYS A 632 -17.90 -1.72 -17.45
N CYS A 633 -17.96 -1.08 -18.60
CA CYS A 633 -17.24 0.17 -18.85
C CYS A 633 -17.78 1.32 -18.00
N GLU A 634 -19.10 1.44 -17.82
CA GLU A 634 -19.71 2.44 -16.92
C GLU A 634 -19.22 2.29 -15.47
N PHE A 635 -19.06 1.05 -14.99
CA PHE A 635 -18.44 0.79 -13.68
C PHE A 635 -17.02 1.37 -13.62
N PHE A 636 -16.20 1.13 -14.66
CA PHE A 636 -14.82 1.61 -14.69
C PHE A 636 -14.72 3.12 -14.87
N ASP A 637 -15.66 3.76 -15.55
CA ASP A 637 -15.73 5.23 -15.64
C ASP A 637 -15.84 5.83 -14.23
N GLY A 638 -16.79 5.37 -13.41
CA GLY A 638 -16.89 5.81 -12.01
C GLY A 638 -15.67 5.43 -11.16
N TYR A 639 -15.26 4.16 -11.24
CA TYR A 639 -14.16 3.61 -10.44
C TYR A 639 -12.83 4.35 -10.68
N LEU A 640 -12.50 4.65 -11.94
CA LEU A 640 -11.25 5.32 -12.33
C LEU A 640 -11.32 6.84 -12.15
N THR A 641 -12.48 7.45 -12.36
CA THR A 641 -12.66 8.91 -12.16
C THR A 641 -12.55 9.28 -10.69
N TYR A 642 -13.26 8.55 -9.82
CA TYR A 642 -13.38 8.92 -8.42
C TYR A 642 -12.22 8.43 -7.54
N SER A 643 -11.41 7.48 -8.02
CA SER A 643 -10.38 6.86 -7.18
C SER A 643 -9.12 6.44 -7.94
N LYS A 644 -8.04 6.18 -7.20
CA LYS A 644 -6.82 5.52 -7.70
C LYS A 644 -6.26 4.57 -6.65
N PRO A 645 -5.39 3.61 -7.01
CA PRO A 645 -4.89 2.59 -6.08
C PRO A 645 -4.39 3.18 -4.76
N ASN A 646 -3.55 4.21 -4.82
CA ASN A 646 -3.16 5.03 -3.68
C ASN A 646 -2.68 6.42 -4.15
N ILE A 647 -2.31 7.31 -3.23
CA ILE A 647 -1.88 8.68 -3.57
C ILE A 647 -0.60 8.74 -4.44
N LYS A 648 0.25 7.70 -4.40
CA LYS A 648 1.55 7.61 -5.09
C LYS A 648 1.49 6.87 -6.42
N GLU A 649 0.56 5.92 -6.55
CA GLU A 649 0.48 5.00 -7.69
C GLU A 649 -0.75 5.28 -8.54
N ASN A 650 -0.58 5.11 -9.86
CA ASN A 650 -1.66 5.13 -10.83
C ASN A 650 -2.01 3.70 -11.24
N GLU A 651 -3.15 3.53 -11.92
CA GLU A 651 -3.42 2.25 -12.59
C GLU A 651 -2.35 1.97 -13.66
N PRO A 652 -2.08 0.69 -13.98
CA PRO A 652 -1.21 0.36 -15.10
C PRO A 652 -1.69 1.03 -16.40
N HIS A 653 -0.77 1.53 -17.23
CA HIS A 653 -1.11 2.30 -18.44
C HIS A 653 -2.05 1.56 -19.41
N TYR A 654 -1.93 0.23 -19.49
CA TYR A 654 -2.82 -0.59 -20.33
C TYR A 654 -4.26 -0.63 -19.82
N PHE A 655 -4.52 -0.39 -18.53
CA PHE A 655 -5.82 -0.64 -17.90
C PHE A 655 -6.92 0.25 -18.49
N GLN A 656 -6.71 1.57 -18.49
CA GLN A 656 -7.68 2.52 -19.03
C GLN A 656 -7.78 2.41 -20.57
N THR A 657 -6.66 2.09 -21.22
CA THR A 657 -6.61 1.86 -22.67
C THR A 657 -7.47 0.67 -23.08
N ASP A 658 -7.36 -0.47 -22.38
CA ASP A 658 -8.12 -1.68 -22.69
C ASP A 658 -9.63 -1.49 -22.50
N VAL A 659 -10.04 -0.81 -21.42
CA VAL A 659 -11.44 -0.47 -21.14
C VAL A 659 -12.00 0.42 -22.25
N LYS A 660 -11.29 1.51 -22.59
CA LYS A 660 -11.71 2.43 -23.66
C LYS A 660 -11.79 1.72 -25.01
N ASN A 661 -10.79 0.92 -25.35
CA ASN A 661 -10.77 0.18 -26.61
C ASN A 661 -11.95 -0.79 -26.72
N CYS A 662 -12.29 -1.48 -25.63
CA CYS A 662 -13.44 -2.38 -25.59
C CYS A 662 -14.75 -1.62 -25.81
N TYR A 663 -14.92 -0.51 -25.09
CA TYR A 663 -16.09 0.36 -25.24
C TYR A 663 -16.24 0.88 -26.68
N CYS A 664 -15.16 1.37 -27.29
CA CYS A 664 -15.19 1.87 -28.66
C CYS A 664 -15.53 0.79 -29.70
N LYS A 665 -15.12 -0.47 -29.47
CA LYS A 665 -15.42 -1.58 -30.39
C LYS A 665 -16.90 -1.99 -30.37
N TYR A 666 -17.52 -2.07 -29.19
CA TYR A 666 -18.89 -2.57 -29.05
C TYR A 666 -19.94 -1.47 -29.03
N VAL A 667 -19.66 -0.33 -28.40
CA VAL A 667 -20.61 0.75 -28.17
C VAL A 667 -20.36 1.89 -29.17
N GLY A 668 -19.15 2.45 -29.15
CA GLY A 668 -18.58 3.37 -30.16
C GLY A 668 -19.56 4.27 -30.92
N THR A 669 -19.34 4.40 -32.23
CA THR A 669 -20.16 5.18 -33.17
C THR A 669 -21.33 4.39 -33.79
N CYS A 670 -21.60 3.19 -33.27
CA CYS A 670 -22.56 2.26 -33.87
C CYS A 670 -23.94 2.49 -33.27
N THR A 671 -24.95 2.72 -34.12
CA THR A 671 -26.35 2.88 -33.70
C THR A 671 -27.07 1.53 -33.76
N PRO A 672 -27.54 0.97 -32.63
CA PRO A 672 -28.26 -0.31 -32.63
C PRO A 672 -29.62 -0.20 -33.33
N ILE A 673 -30.12 -1.33 -33.85
CA ILE A 673 -31.42 -1.44 -34.55
C ILE A 673 -32.60 -0.86 -33.73
N HIS A 674 -32.52 -0.83 -32.41
CA HIS A 674 -33.61 -0.42 -31.51
C HIS A 674 -33.54 1.04 -31.00
N SER A 675 -32.76 1.92 -31.63
CA SER A 675 -32.52 3.30 -31.17
C SER A 675 -33.58 4.34 -31.62
N GLU A 676 -34.81 3.93 -31.92
CA GLU A 676 -35.84 4.79 -32.54
C GLU A 676 -36.57 5.75 -31.55
N SER A 677 -35.87 6.34 -30.59
CA SER A 677 -36.46 7.33 -29.66
C SER A 677 -35.99 8.75 -29.95
N ALA A 678 -36.82 9.75 -29.62
CA ALA A 678 -36.49 11.18 -29.78
C ALA A 678 -35.19 11.62 -29.07
N ILE A 679 -34.76 10.86 -28.06
CA ILE A 679 -33.55 11.10 -27.25
C ILE A 679 -32.40 10.14 -27.67
N GLY A 680 -32.68 9.16 -28.52
CA GLY A 680 -31.73 8.13 -28.96
C GLY A 680 -30.52 8.72 -29.69
N VAL A 681 -30.74 9.71 -30.56
CA VAL A 681 -29.66 10.37 -31.30
C VAL A 681 -28.76 11.22 -30.38
N PRO A 682 -29.30 12.11 -29.51
CA PRO A 682 -28.47 12.81 -28.52
C PRO A 682 -27.69 11.87 -27.59
N LEU A 683 -28.32 10.81 -27.09
CA LEU A 683 -27.66 9.82 -26.23
C LEU A 683 -26.54 9.10 -26.96
N GLN A 684 -26.74 8.70 -28.21
CA GLN A 684 -25.71 8.03 -29.00
C GLN A 684 -24.48 8.93 -29.20
N LYS A 685 -24.68 10.21 -29.54
CA LYS A 685 -23.58 11.17 -29.65
C LYS A 685 -22.83 11.35 -28.32
N LEU A 686 -23.53 11.35 -27.20
CA LEU A 686 -22.87 11.38 -25.88
C LEU A 686 -22.11 10.09 -25.56
N LYS A 687 -22.56 8.92 -26.06
CA LYS A 687 -21.82 7.66 -25.95
C LYS A 687 -20.52 7.72 -26.73
N GLU A 688 -20.52 8.28 -27.94
CA GLU A 688 -19.34 8.49 -28.78
C GLU A 688 -18.29 9.35 -28.08
N GLU A 689 -18.75 10.41 -27.41
CA GLU A 689 -17.90 11.31 -26.62
C GLU A 689 -17.51 10.73 -25.25
N MET A 690 -18.02 9.55 -24.88
CA MET A 690 -17.90 8.98 -23.53
C MET A 690 -18.32 9.98 -22.42
N ALA A 691 -19.36 10.76 -22.70
CA ALA A 691 -19.89 11.84 -21.86
C ALA A 691 -21.36 11.60 -21.47
N ILE A 692 -21.83 10.35 -21.56
CA ILE A 692 -23.21 9.94 -21.23
C ILE A 692 -23.50 9.86 -19.71
N ALA A 693 -22.46 9.85 -18.89
CA ALA A 693 -22.58 9.76 -17.44
C ALA A 693 -21.75 10.83 -16.73
N PHE A 694 -22.10 11.09 -15.48
CA PHE A 694 -21.44 12.09 -14.63
C PHE A 694 -19.92 11.90 -14.53
N PRO A 695 -19.35 10.69 -14.34
CA PRO A 695 -17.91 10.50 -14.34
C PRO A 695 -17.27 10.85 -15.70
N GLY A 696 -17.92 10.45 -16.80
CA GLY A 696 -17.45 10.75 -18.16
C GLY A 696 -17.34 12.24 -18.43
N LEU A 697 -18.33 13.03 -17.98
CA LEU A 697 -18.34 14.50 -18.07
C LEU A 697 -17.20 15.15 -17.27
N LEU A 698 -16.91 14.67 -16.05
CA LEU A 698 -15.78 15.16 -15.26
C LEU A 698 -14.45 14.93 -16.00
N CYS A 699 -14.29 13.75 -16.60
CA CYS A 699 -13.07 13.39 -17.33
C CYS A 699 -12.88 14.13 -18.66
N CYS A 700 -13.86 14.85 -19.20
CA CYS A 700 -13.67 15.61 -20.45
C CYS A 700 -12.49 16.59 -20.34
N LEU A 701 -12.31 17.25 -19.19
CA LEU A 701 -11.18 18.16 -18.96
C LEU A 701 -9.85 17.42 -18.81
N ASP A 702 -9.84 16.24 -18.20
CA ASP A 702 -8.64 15.39 -18.10
C ASP A 702 -8.20 14.88 -19.48
N LYS A 703 -9.16 14.64 -20.38
CA LYS A 703 -8.94 14.19 -21.77
C LYS A 703 -8.55 15.32 -22.72
N GLY A 704 -8.48 16.57 -22.26
CA GLY A 704 -8.10 17.72 -23.07
C GLY A 704 -9.18 18.19 -24.06
N TYR A 705 -10.47 17.96 -23.77
CA TYR A 705 -11.56 18.41 -24.61
C TYR A 705 -11.55 19.94 -24.74
N ASP A 706 -11.66 20.44 -25.96
CA ASP A 706 -11.67 21.88 -26.23
C ASP A 706 -13.07 22.49 -26.02
N LYS A 707 -13.16 23.82 -26.19
CA LYS A 707 -14.42 24.56 -26.08
C LYS A 707 -15.50 24.07 -27.06
N THR A 708 -15.12 23.56 -28.23
CA THR A 708 -16.06 23.15 -29.28
C THR A 708 -16.77 21.86 -28.87
N HIS A 709 -16.01 20.86 -28.43
CA HIS A 709 -16.55 19.59 -27.94
C HIS A 709 -17.43 19.81 -26.71
N LEU A 710 -16.98 20.64 -25.76
CA LEU A 710 -17.74 20.91 -24.52
C LEU A 710 -19.06 21.67 -24.79
N ARG A 711 -19.09 22.60 -25.75
CA ARG A 711 -20.33 23.24 -26.19
C ARG A 711 -21.32 22.23 -26.76
N GLN A 712 -20.84 21.32 -27.63
CA GLN A 712 -21.67 20.27 -28.21
C GLN A 712 -22.24 19.34 -27.12
N ILE A 713 -21.41 18.86 -26.21
CA ILE A 713 -21.84 18.01 -25.08
C ILE A 713 -22.89 18.73 -24.21
N THR A 714 -22.67 20.01 -23.91
CA THR A 714 -23.61 20.81 -23.11
C THR A 714 -24.96 20.94 -23.80
N LYS A 715 -24.97 21.20 -25.13
CA LYS A 715 -26.20 21.26 -25.92
C LYS A 715 -26.95 19.93 -25.96
N LEU A 716 -26.24 18.82 -26.12
CA LEU A 716 -26.85 17.48 -26.13
C LEU A 716 -27.53 17.20 -24.78
N TRP A 717 -26.91 17.57 -23.65
CA TRP A 717 -27.53 17.44 -22.34
C TRP A 717 -28.72 18.38 -22.12
N GLU A 718 -28.70 19.57 -22.70
CA GLU A 718 -29.84 20.50 -22.72
C GLU A 718 -31.06 19.86 -23.41
N GLU A 719 -30.86 19.35 -24.63
CA GLU A 719 -31.90 18.66 -25.42
C GLU A 719 -32.49 17.47 -24.67
N ILE A 720 -31.64 16.65 -24.03
CA ILE A 720 -32.08 15.50 -23.23
C ILE A 720 -32.89 15.95 -22.01
N GLN A 721 -32.41 16.98 -21.29
CA GLN A 721 -33.09 17.47 -20.10
C GLN A 721 -34.48 18.03 -20.45
N GLU A 722 -34.60 18.78 -21.54
CA GLU A 722 -35.89 19.30 -22.00
C GLU A 722 -36.87 18.18 -22.39
N CYS A 723 -36.37 17.12 -23.01
CA CYS A 723 -37.20 15.97 -23.37
C CYS A 723 -37.64 15.17 -22.14
N GLU A 724 -36.76 14.94 -21.17
CA GLU A 724 -37.05 14.17 -19.96
C GLU A 724 -37.95 14.93 -18.97
N LYS A 725 -37.87 16.27 -18.91
CA LYS A 725 -38.80 17.13 -18.14
C LYS A 725 -40.27 16.91 -18.50
N LYS A 726 -40.56 16.41 -19.70
CA LYS A 726 -41.93 16.18 -20.19
C LYS A 726 -42.50 14.81 -19.77
N LYS A 727 -41.70 13.95 -19.16
CA LYS A 727 -42.03 12.53 -18.91
C LYS A 727 -42.19 12.16 -17.43
N ASP A 728 -41.99 13.09 -16.49
CA ASP A 728 -42.04 12.91 -15.02
C ASP A 728 -41.47 11.56 -14.52
N GLY A 729 -40.15 11.49 -14.26
CA GLY A 729 -39.52 10.24 -13.81
C GLY A 729 -38.04 10.31 -13.41
N VAL A 730 -37.42 9.13 -13.20
CA VAL A 730 -36.00 8.97 -12.79
C VAL A 730 -35.02 9.50 -13.85
N GLY A 731 -35.39 9.46 -15.14
CA GLY A 731 -34.58 9.97 -16.25
C GLY A 731 -34.35 11.48 -16.19
N GLU A 732 -35.34 12.25 -15.72
CA GLU A 732 -35.23 13.71 -15.55
C GLU A 732 -34.12 14.09 -14.57
N LYS A 733 -33.99 13.37 -13.46
CA LYS A 733 -32.99 13.67 -12.41
C LYS A 733 -31.56 13.48 -12.93
N LYS A 734 -31.29 12.36 -13.60
CA LYS A 734 -29.97 12.05 -14.17
C LYS A 734 -29.61 13.07 -15.26
N ALA A 735 -30.57 13.39 -16.13
CA ALA A 735 -30.39 14.41 -17.17
C ALA A 735 -30.09 15.80 -16.58
N ALA A 736 -30.82 16.22 -15.54
CA ALA A 736 -30.60 17.49 -14.87
C ALA A 736 -29.22 17.57 -14.19
N GLN A 737 -28.78 16.52 -13.51
CA GLN A 737 -27.44 16.48 -12.89
C GLN A 737 -26.33 16.61 -13.94
N ASN A 738 -26.42 15.83 -15.02
CA ASN A 738 -25.43 15.86 -16.09
C ASN A 738 -25.43 17.20 -16.84
N PHE A 739 -26.59 17.81 -17.06
CA PHE A 739 -26.70 19.15 -17.63
C PHE A 739 -26.05 20.22 -16.74
N ILE A 740 -26.30 20.19 -15.43
CA ILE A 740 -25.66 21.10 -14.47
C ILE A 740 -24.14 20.92 -14.50
N LEU A 741 -23.65 19.68 -14.47
CA LEU A 741 -22.22 19.40 -14.55
C LEU A 741 -21.62 19.87 -15.87
N ALA A 742 -22.28 19.65 -17.01
CA ALA A 742 -21.81 20.11 -18.32
C ALA A 742 -21.63 21.64 -18.34
N ASN A 743 -22.55 22.40 -17.75
CA ASN A 743 -22.41 23.85 -17.55
C ASN A 743 -21.19 24.21 -16.68
N ILE A 744 -20.99 23.50 -15.57
CA ILE A 744 -19.80 23.70 -14.70
C ILE A 744 -18.52 23.46 -15.50
N ILE A 745 -18.43 22.36 -16.24
CA ILE A 745 -17.26 21.97 -17.02
C ILE A 745 -16.99 22.95 -18.17
N LEU A 746 -18.00 23.32 -18.95
CA LEU A 746 -17.87 24.31 -20.02
C LEU A 746 -17.36 25.66 -19.47
N SER A 747 -17.84 26.09 -18.30
CA SER A 747 -17.39 27.34 -17.68
C SER A 747 -15.91 27.35 -17.28
N LYS A 748 -15.24 26.18 -17.24
CA LYS A 748 -13.81 26.08 -16.94
C LYS A 748 -12.94 26.45 -18.14
N VAL A 749 -13.43 26.19 -19.35
CA VAL A 749 -12.72 26.48 -20.61
C VAL A 749 -13.24 27.78 -21.24
N GLU A 750 -14.52 28.10 -21.05
CA GLU A 750 -15.15 29.29 -21.61
C GLU A 750 -16.08 29.98 -20.61
N ALA A 751 -15.51 30.87 -19.79
CA ALA A 751 -16.21 31.50 -18.66
C ALA A 751 -17.26 32.57 -19.04
N ALA A 752 -17.44 32.86 -20.34
CA ALA A 752 -18.40 33.83 -20.88
C ALA A 752 -19.17 33.24 -22.08
N SER A 753 -19.31 31.91 -22.16
CA SER A 753 -20.03 31.27 -23.24
C SER A 753 -21.51 31.69 -23.23
N PRO A 754 -22.11 32.07 -24.37
CA PRO A 754 -23.54 32.39 -24.43
C PRO A 754 -24.45 31.18 -24.14
N MET A 755 -23.89 29.96 -24.16
CA MET A 755 -24.58 28.72 -23.84
C MET A 755 -24.64 28.41 -22.34
N LEU A 756 -23.90 29.15 -21.49
CA LEU A 756 -23.92 28.90 -20.07
C LEU A 756 -25.25 29.33 -19.46
N THR A 757 -25.91 28.39 -18.82
CA THR A 757 -27.11 28.67 -18.03
C THR A 757 -26.74 29.50 -16.80
N PRO A 758 -27.47 30.60 -16.53
CA PRO A 758 -27.26 31.40 -15.32
C PRO A 758 -27.29 30.57 -14.03
N LEU A 759 -26.35 30.84 -13.12
CA LEU A 759 -26.23 30.15 -11.84
C LEU A 759 -27.54 30.09 -11.01
N PRO A 760 -28.38 31.14 -10.94
CA PRO A 760 -29.67 31.07 -10.25
C PRO A 760 -30.61 29.99 -10.81
N ILE A 761 -30.60 29.75 -12.12
CA ILE A 761 -31.44 28.73 -12.77
C ILE A 761 -30.91 27.33 -12.47
N LEU A 762 -29.59 27.14 -12.48
CA LEU A 762 -28.94 25.88 -12.08
C LEU A 762 -29.25 25.54 -10.61
N ARG A 763 -29.13 26.52 -9.71
CA ARG A 763 -29.48 26.39 -8.29
C ARG A 763 -30.96 26.03 -8.10
N SER A 764 -31.87 26.76 -8.76
CA SER A 764 -33.32 26.52 -8.67
C SER A 764 -33.72 25.13 -9.16
N THR A 765 -33.04 24.64 -10.21
CA THR A 765 -33.27 23.27 -10.72
C THR A 765 -32.87 22.23 -9.68
N LEU A 766 -31.69 22.37 -9.08
CA LEU A 766 -31.20 21.42 -8.08
C LEU A 766 -32.03 21.47 -6.78
N GLU A 767 -32.45 22.67 -6.36
CA GLU A 767 -33.32 22.89 -5.20
C GLU A 767 -34.70 22.23 -5.37
N ARG A 768 -35.31 22.33 -6.55
CA ARG A 768 -36.59 21.64 -6.83
C ARG A 768 -36.48 20.13 -6.57
N HIS A 769 -35.38 19.52 -7.01
CA HIS A 769 -35.12 18.10 -6.78
C HIS A 769 -34.78 17.77 -5.32
N LEU A 770 -34.19 18.72 -4.59
CA LEU A 770 -33.89 18.61 -3.16
C LEU A 770 -35.18 18.66 -2.31
N LEU A 771 -36.06 19.63 -2.59
CA LEU A 771 -37.31 19.87 -1.85
C LEU A 771 -38.38 18.82 -2.11
N ALA A 772 -38.38 18.21 -3.31
CA ALA A 772 -39.30 17.13 -3.64
C ALA A 772 -39.04 15.83 -2.83
N ASN A 773 -38.03 15.83 -1.95
CA ASN A 773 -37.75 14.80 -0.93
C ASN A 773 -37.78 13.36 -1.47
N TYR A 774 -37.33 13.19 -2.71
CA TYR A 774 -37.18 11.88 -3.31
C TYR A 774 -36.11 11.11 -2.54
N GLY A 775 -36.49 10.00 -1.89
CA GLY A 775 -35.54 9.18 -1.13
C GLY A 775 -34.31 8.76 -1.94
N ASN A 776 -33.17 8.61 -1.24
CA ASN A 776 -31.89 8.08 -1.74
C ASN A 776 -31.33 8.75 -3.01
N GLN A 777 -31.01 10.05 -2.93
CA GLN A 777 -30.23 10.74 -3.98
C GLN A 777 -28.81 10.18 -4.11
N THR A 778 -28.21 10.32 -5.29
CA THR A 778 -26.86 9.83 -5.61
C THR A 778 -25.76 10.69 -4.98
N PRO A 779 -24.54 10.15 -4.78
CA PRO A 779 -23.41 10.95 -4.27
C PRO A 779 -23.09 12.14 -5.19
N GLU A 780 -23.26 11.99 -6.50
CA GLU A 780 -23.09 13.04 -7.51
C GLU A 780 -24.08 14.19 -7.34
N PHE A 781 -25.33 13.88 -6.99
CA PHE A 781 -26.33 14.90 -6.70
C PHE A 781 -25.88 15.79 -5.53
N TYR A 782 -25.50 15.17 -4.40
CA TYR A 782 -25.04 15.91 -3.24
C TYR A 782 -23.72 16.64 -3.50
N LEU A 783 -22.83 16.08 -4.32
CA LEU A 783 -21.64 16.78 -4.80
C LEU A 783 -22.03 18.10 -5.49
N LEU A 784 -23.01 18.08 -6.41
CA LEU A 784 -23.50 19.32 -7.04
C LEU A 784 -24.11 20.29 -6.03
N VAL A 785 -24.84 19.80 -5.02
CA VAL A 785 -25.41 20.63 -3.95
C VAL A 785 -24.29 21.36 -3.23
N LEU A 786 -23.25 20.64 -2.79
CA LEU A 786 -22.11 21.25 -2.12
C LEU A 786 -21.37 22.25 -3.02
N LEU A 787 -21.15 21.93 -4.30
CA LEU A 787 -20.44 22.82 -5.22
C LEU A 787 -21.20 24.12 -5.51
N LEU A 788 -22.52 24.05 -5.71
CA LEU A 788 -23.33 25.22 -6.07
C LEU A 788 -23.77 26.06 -4.87
N PHE A 789 -23.92 25.45 -3.70
CA PHE A 789 -24.43 26.10 -2.48
C PHE A 789 -23.40 26.29 -1.37
N TRP A 790 -22.13 25.93 -1.56
CA TRP A 790 -21.07 26.33 -0.62
C TRP A 790 -21.09 27.85 -0.43
N PRO A 791 -21.00 28.41 0.79
CA PRO A 791 -21.22 29.84 1.00
C PRO A 791 -20.11 30.69 0.38
N GLU A 792 -20.46 31.93 -0.01
CA GLU A 792 -19.53 32.95 -0.48
C GLU A 792 -19.46 34.02 0.63
N GLU A 793 -18.26 34.34 1.15
CA GLU A 793 -18.06 35.20 2.35
C GLU A 793 -18.70 36.59 2.26
N HIS A 794 -19.10 37.04 1.06
CA HIS A 794 -19.60 38.38 0.79
C HIS A 794 -21.01 38.43 0.19
N LYS A 795 -21.73 37.31 0.10
CA LYS A 795 -23.10 37.27 -0.42
C LYS A 795 -24.02 36.49 0.51
N LYS A 796 -25.02 37.16 1.08
CA LYS A 796 -26.18 36.48 1.69
C LYS A 796 -26.89 35.69 0.60
N ILE A 797 -26.63 34.39 0.55
CA ILE A 797 -27.36 33.48 -0.33
C ILE A 797 -28.79 33.44 0.21
N GLY A 798 -29.80 33.81 -0.59
CA GLY A 798 -31.21 33.83 -0.20
C GLY A 798 -31.82 32.45 0.09
N PHE A 799 -31.02 31.38 0.08
CA PHE A 799 -31.44 29.99 0.24
C PHE A 799 -30.83 29.42 1.53
N ASN A 800 -31.68 28.97 2.47
CA ASN A 800 -31.24 28.39 3.73
C ASN A 800 -31.05 26.87 3.58
N ILE A 801 -29.90 26.45 3.04
CA ILE A 801 -29.53 25.03 2.90
C ILE A 801 -28.64 24.61 4.07
N ASP A 802 -28.99 23.51 4.75
CA ASP A 802 -28.15 22.91 5.78
C ASP A 802 -27.07 22.02 5.16
N LEU A 803 -25.88 22.60 4.97
CA LEU A 803 -24.75 21.88 4.39
C LEU A 803 -24.25 20.73 5.28
N ASN A 804 -24.35 20.84 6.61
CA ASN A 804 -23.93 19.75 7.50
C ASN A 804 -24.85 18.53 7.33
N LYS A 805 -26.15 18.75 7.19
CA LYS A 805 -27.11 17.68 6.87
C LYS A 805 -26.76 17.00 5.54
N HIS A 806 -26.55 17.77 4.47
CA HIS A 806 -26.26 17.17 3.16
C HIS A 806 -24.89 16.50 3.07
N ILE A 807 -23.91 16.91 3.88
CA ILE A 807 -22.63 16.18 4.00
C ILE A 807 -22.86 14.79 4.59
N ILE A 808 -23.74 14.65 5.59
CA ILE A 808 -24.09 13.35 6.16
C ILE A 808 -24.83 12.49 5.12
N GLU A 809 -25.84 13.06 4.45
CA GLU A 809 -26.59 12.35 3.41
C GLU A 809 -25.70 11.92 2.22
N MET A 810 -24.71 12.75 1.85
CA MET A 810 -23.70 12.40 0.85
C MET A 810 -22.82 11.25 1.31
N GLN A 811 -22.40 11.23 2.59
CA GLN A 811 -21.61 10.14 3.15
C GLN A 811 -22.40 8.83 3.18
N ASP A 812 -23.67 8.87 3.55
CA ASP A 812 -24.55 7.70 3.56
C ASP A 812 -24.80 7.19 2.13
N SER A 813 -25.07 8.09 1.19
CA SER A 813 -25.19 7.76 -0.23
C SER A 813 -23.89 7.14 -0.77
N TYR A 814 -22.73 7.71 -0.45
CA TYR A 814 -21.43 7.13 -0.81
C TYR A 814 -21.22 5.74 -0.19
N ASN A 815 -21.62 5.55 1.06
CA ASN A 815 -21.51 4.27 1.75
C ASN A 815 -22.34 3.18 1.06
N ASN A 816 -23.52 3.54 0.56
CA ASN A 816 -24.42 2.64 -0.15
C ASN A 816 -23.97 2.35 -1.60
N THR A 817 -23.43 3.35 -2.30
CA THR A 817 -23.10 3.23 -3.72
C THR A 817 -21.66 2.80 -3.99
N TYR A 818 -20.67 3.34 -3.28
CA TYR A 818 -19.25 3.24 -3.66
C TYR A 818 -18.34 2.60 -2.62
N LYS A 819 -18.66 2.66 -1.32
CA LYS A 819 -17.76 2.16 -0.26
C LYS A 819 -17.29 0.73 -0.49
N LYS A 820 -18.19 -0.15 -0.97
CA LYS A 820 -17.89 -1.55 -1.26
C LYS A 820 -16.82 -1.72 -2.35
N HIS A 821 -16.91 -0.93 -3.41
CA HIS A 821 -16.04 -1.03 -4.59
C HIS A 821 -14.76 -0.21 -4.46
N LEU A 822 -14.83 0.95 -3.79
CA LEU A 822 -13.69 1.84 -3.63
C LEU A 822 -12.84 1.51 -2.40
N ARG A 823 -13.35 0.77 -1.40
CA ARG A 823 -12.66 0.30 -0.17
C ARG A 823 -11.54 1.27 0.28
N SER A 824 -10.29 0.85 0.21
CA SER A 824 -9.14 1.62 0.68
C SER A 824 -8.46 2.47 -0.40
N ARG A 825 -9.07 2.62 -1.57
CA ARG A 825 -8.50 3.39 -2.67
C ARG A 825 -8.46 4.86 -2.28
N TYR A 826 -7.47 5.56 -2.79
CA TYR A 826 -7.39 7.00 -2.59
C TYR A 826 -8.49 7.68 -3.42
N LEU A 827 -9.40 8.37 -2.74
CA LEU A 827 -10.45 9.15 -3.38
C LEU A 827 -9.85 10.44 -3.95
N ARG A 828 -10.05 10.68 -5.25
CA ARG A 828 -9.47 11.85 -5.91
C ARG A 828 -10.30 13.09 -5.56
N PRO A 829 -9.66 14.22 -5.19
CA PRO A 829 -10.35 15.51 -5.21
C PRO A 829 -10.66 15.86 -6.67
N LEU A 830 -11.94 16.06 -6.96
CA LEU A 830 -12.44 16.32 -8.31
C LEU A 830 -12.38 17.82 -8.61
N ILE A 831 -12.85 18.62 -7.65
CA ILE A 831 -12.95 20.07 -7.74
C ILE A 831 -12.48 20.70 -6.42
N PHE A 832 -11.79 21.83 -6.52
CA PHE A 832 -11.36 22.66 -5.40
C PHE A 832 -12.08 24.01 -5.37
N LEU A 833 -12.09 24.63 -4.20
CA LEU A 833 -12.56 26.00 -4.02
C LEU A 833 -11.41 26.99 -4.33
N GLY A 834 -11.64 27.88 -5.29
CA GLY A 834 -10.75 28.94 -5.73
C GLY A 834 -11.29 30.34 -5.43
N LYS A 835 -10.47 31.36 -5.70
CA LYS A 835 -10.74 32.77 -5.32
C LYS A 835 -11.79 33.50 -6.20
N GLY A 836 -12.30 32.86 -7.25
CA GLY A 836 -13.28 33.47 -8.15
C GLY A 836 -14.69 33.55 -7.56
N GLU A 837 -15.63 34.11 -8.32
CA GLU A 837 -17.06 34.18 -7.95
C GLU A 837 -17.95 33.24 -8.79
N GLY A 838 -19.12 32.88 -8.24
CA GLY A 838 -20.09 32.04 -8.94
C GLY A 838 -19.48 30.71 -9.42
N LEU A 839 -19.65 30.35 -10.69
CA LEU A 839 -19.03 29.13 -11.23
C LEU A 839 -17.50 29.24 -11.34
N ARG A 840 -16.92 30.45 -11.45
CA ARG A 840 -15.45 30.64 -11.61
C ARG A 840 -14.65 30.25 -10.38
N ARG A 841 -15.30 30.21 -9.21
CA ARG A 841 -14.71 29.73 -7.96
C ARG A 841 -14.40 28.24 -7.97
N LEU A 842 -15.03 27.46 -8.85
CA LEU A 842 -14.80 26.02 -8.93
C LEU A 842 -13.57 25.74 -9.79
N VAL A 843 -12.56 25.11 -9.20
CA VAL A 843 -11.29 24.77 -9.85
C VAL A 843 -11.21 23.26 -10.05
N HIS A 844 -11.30 22.81 -11.30
CA HIS A 844 -11.11 21.38 -11.59
C HIS A 844 -9.67 20.94 -11.30
N ARG A 845 -9.49 19.72 -10.80
CA ARG A 845 -8.16 19.18 -10.46
C ARG A 845 -7.17 19.26 -11.63
N SER A 846 -7.59 18.97 -12.86
CA SER A 846 -6.72 19.03 -14.04
C SER A 846 -6.08 20.40 -14.26
N LYS A 847 -6.72 21.48 -13.80
CA LYS A 847 -6.12 22.82 -13.88
C LYS A 847 -4.88 22.95 -13.00
N ILE A 848 -4.89 22.32 -11.82
CA ILE A 848 -3.71 22.26 -10.93
C ILE A 848 -2.64 21.38 -11.58
N ASP A 849 -3.03 20.20 -12.08
CA ASP A 849 -2.09 19.25 -12.69
C ASP A 849 -1.40 19.88 -13.93
N ASN A 850 -2.15 20.59 -14.79
CA ASN A 850 -1.60 21.28 -15.96
C ASN A 850 -0.64 22.42 -15.57
N LEU A 851 -0.98 23.24 -14.57
CA LEU A 851 -0.08 24.31 -14.09
C LEU A 851 1.26 23.75 -13.63
N LEU A 852 1.25 22.66 -12.86
CA LEU A 852 2.46 22.01 -12.38
C LEU A 852 3.31 21.41 -13.51
N VAL A 853 2.68 20.92 -14.57
CA VAL A 853 3.39 20.39 -15.76
C VAL A 853 3.95 21.52 -16.61
N GLU A 854 3.20 22.61 -16.81
CA GLU A 854 3.66 23.79 -17.55
C GLU A 854 4.88 24.45 -16.87
N GLU A 855 4.90 24.49 -15.55
CA GLU A 855 6.06 24.97 -14.77
C GLU A 855 7.26 24.01 -14.81
N ASN A 856 7.05 22.74 -15.17
CA ASN A 856 8.14 21.76 -15.27
C ASN A 856 7.94 20.77 -16.44
N PRO A 857 8.12 21.22 -17.70
CA PRO A 857 7.81 20.40 -18.88
C PRO A 857 8.70 19.16 -19.05
N MET A 858 9.87 19.16 -18.40
CA MET A 858 10.85 18.05 -18.45
C MET A 858 10.69 17.06 -17.28
N ALA A 859 9.63 17.22 -16.48
CA ALA A 859 9.37 16.34 -15.36
C ALA A 859 8.97 14.93 -15.83
N ARG A 860 9.45 13.91 -15.11
CA ARG A 860 9.06 12.52 -15.36
C ARG A 860 7.57 12.28 -15.03
N PRO A 861 6.92 11.25 -15.60
CA PRO A 861 5.50 10.94 -15.34
C PRO A 861 5.12 10.83 -13.86
N GLU A 862 6.05 10.41 -12.98
CA GLU A 862 5.79 10.26 -11.55
C GLU A 862 5.78 11.59 -10.77
N PHE A 863 6.23 12.68 -11.38
CA PHE A 863 6.41 13.99 -10.74
C PHE A 863 5.14 14.49 -10.06
N LEU A 864 4.00 14.42 -10.76
CA LEU A 864 2.71 14.85 -10.21
C LEU A 864 2.34 14.01 -8.98
N SER A 865 2.39 12.67 -9.10
CA SER A 865 2.11 11.77 -7.99
C SER A 865 3.02 12.03 -6.77
N GLN A 866 4.29 12.39 -6.99
CA GLN A 866 5.21 12.77 -5.93
C GLN A 866 4.87 14.13 -5.30
N LYS A 867 4.52 15.16 -6.08
CA LYS A 867 4.09 16.48 -5.57
C LYS A 867 2.82 16.38 -4.72
N TRP A 868 1.83 15.61 -5.19
CA TRP A 868 0.60 15.34 -4.45
C TRP A 868 0.88 14.56 -3.15
N SER A 869 1.58 13.43 -3.25
CA SER A 869 1.83 12.56 -2.08
C SER A 869 2.74 13.19 -1.02
N SER A 870 3.67 14.06 -1.40
CA SER A 870 4.51 14.81 -0.45
C SER A 870 3.81 16.02 0.16
N GLY A 871 2.66 16.43 -0.38
CA GLY A 871 1.98 17.67 -0.01
C GLY A 871 2.72 18.94 -0.43
N LYS A 872 3.78 18.83 -1.26
CA LYS A 872 4.50 19.99 -1.81
C LYS A 872 3.62 20.84 -2.72
N VAL A 873 2.62 20.23 -3.36
CA VAL A 873 1.63 20.94 -4.18
C VAL A 873 1.00 22.15 -3.47
N TRP A 874 0.80 22.08 -2.15
CA TRP A 874 0.20 23.17 -1.37
C TRP A 874 1.15 24.34 -1.08
N ARG A 875 2.43 24.20 -1.42
CA ARG A 875 3.47 25.23 -1.25
C ARG A 875 3.83 25.93 -2.55
N GLU A 876 3.29 25.48 -3.68
CA GLU A 876 3.58 26.06 -4.99
C GLU A 876 2.81 27.39 -5.14
N PRO A 877 3.48 28.53 -5.42
CA PRO A 877 2.83 29.83 -5.48
C PRO A 877 1.65 29.88 -6.45
N SER A 878 1.77 29.28 -7.63
CA SER A 878 0.68 29.21 -8.63
C SER A 878 -0.57 28.49 -8.12
N VAL A 879 -0.40 27.46 -7.28
CA VAL A 879 -1.51 26.76 -6.63
C VAL A 879 -2.13 27.62 -5.54
N GLN A 880 -1.31 28.33 -4.75
CA GLN A 880 -1.78 29.25 -3.71
C GLN A 880 -2.50 30.48 -4.29
N ASP A 881 -2.09 30.92 -5.49
CA ASP A 881 -2.72 32.01 -6.23
C ASP A 881 -4.08 31.60 -6.76
N LEU A 882 -4.22 30.34 -7.19
CA LEU A 882 -5.45 29.78 -7.75
C LEU A 882 -6.52 29.44 -6.68
N LEU A 883 -6.11 28.86 -5.56
CA LEU A 883 -7.02 28.30 -4.55
C LEU A 883 -7.38 29.28 -3.43
N LEU A 884 -8.59 29.17 -2.89
CA LEU A 884 -9.04 29.97 -1.76
C LEU A 884 -8.58 29.32 -0.44
N PRO A 885 -7.74 29.99 0.37
CA PRO A 885 -7.47 29.53 1.73
C PRO A 885 -8.75 29.64 2.59
N VAL A 886 -9.10 28.56 3.27
CA VAL A 886 -10.27 28.48 4.15
C VAL A 886 -9.80 28.43 5.60
N ASN A 887 -10.34 29.35 6.40
CA ASN A 887 -10.14 29.33 7.85
C ASN A 887 -11.02 28.25 8.48
N GLY A 888 -10.49 27.57 9.48
CA GLY A 888 -11.21 26.54 10.19
C GLY A 888 -10.67 26.29 11.59
N VAL A 889 -11.29 25.34 12.28
CA VAL A 889 -10.90 24.95 13.63
C VAL A 889 -10.81 23.44 13.73
N VAL A 890 -9.81 22.96 14.45
CA VAL A 890 -9.70 21.56 14.86
C VAL A 890 -10.21 21.43 16.28
N ARG A 891 -11.17 20.53 16.50
CA ARG A 891 -11.69 20.18 17.83
C ARG A 891 -11.86 18.67 17.92
N GLN A 892 -11.28 18.06 18.97
CA GLN A 892 -11.36 16.61 19.20
C GLN A 892 -10.99 15.80 17.94
N HIS A 893 -9.87 16.16 17.29
CA HIS A 893 -9.38 15.49 16.07
C HIS A 893 -10.32 15.59 14.84
N ARG A 894 -11.31 16.48 14.88
CA ARG A 894 -12.24 16.77 13.77
C ARG A 894 -11.98 18.16 13.23
N VAL A 895 -12.08 18.31 11.90
CA VAL A 895 -11.85 19.57 11.20
C VAL A 895 -13.20 20.21 10.85
N PHE A 896 -13.31 21.50 11.11
CA PHE A 896 -14.47 22.31 10.75
C PHE A 896 -14.01 23.50 9.92
N ALA A 897 -14.66 23.76 8.78
CA ALA A 897 -14.52 24.99 8.03
C ALA A 897 -15.39 26.07 8.68
N CYS A 898 -14.81 27.24 8.94
CA CYS A 898 -15.52 28.40 9.49
C CYS A 898 -15.94 29.30 8.34
N VAL A 899 -17.24 29.35 8.04
CA VAL A 899 -17.78 30.14 6.93
C VAL A 899 -19.03 30.89 7.40
N ASP A 900 -19.04 32.22 7.27
CA ASP A 900 -20.18 33.08 7.64
C ASP A 900 -20.70 32.82 9.08
N GLY A 901 -19.77 32.70 10.04
CA GLY A 901 -20.10 32.42 11.45
C GLY A 901 -20.63 31.01 11.73
N LYS A 902 -20.68 30.12 10.73
CA LYS A 902 -21.08 28.71 10.86
C LYS A 902 -19.87 27.78 10.76
N GLU A 903 -19.88 26.71 11.54
CA GLU A 903 -18.90 25.62 11.47
C GLU A 903 -19.47 24.47 10.62
N ILE A 904 -18.79 24.13 9.52
CA ILE A 904 -19.15 23.04 8.62
C ILE A 904 -18.12 21.92 8.75
N LYS A 905 -18.57 20.72 9.11
CA LYS A 905 -17.66 19.57 9.30
C LYS A 905 -17.06 19.11 7.96
N VAL A 906 -15.74 18.95 7.91
CA VAL A 906 -15.02 18.44 6.73
C VAL A 906 -14.08 17.29 7.10
N CYS A 907 -13.81 16.40 6.15
CA CYS A 907 -12.82 15.34 6.35
C CYS A 907 -11.41 15.90 6.24
N ALA A 908 -10.44 15.34 6.97
CA ALA A 908 -9.03 15.68 6.77
C ALA A 908 -8.41 14.77 5.71
N ASP A 909 -7.65 15.32 4.76
CA ASP A 909 -6.88 14.50 3.81
C ASP A 909 -5.82 13.64 4.54
N GLN A 910 -5.24 14.19 5.60
CA GLN A 910 -4.26 13.52 6.45
C GLN A 910 -4.71 13.58 7.90
N GLN A 911 -5.44 12.57 8.36
CA GLN A 911 -5.99 12.51 9.72
C GLN A 911 -4.88 12.59 10.80
N SER A 912 -3.68 12.12 10.48
CA SER A 912 -2.51 12.19 11.37
C SER A 912 -2.05 13.62 11.68
N LYS A 913 -2.40 14.62 10.85
CA LYS A 913 -2.10 16.05 11.07
C LYS A 913 -3.10 16.76 11.99
N VAL A 914 -4.22 16.12 12.29
CA VAL A 914 -5.32 16.71 13.07
C VAL A 914 -5.21 16.27 14.53
N TRP A 915 -4.04 16.47 15.14
CA TRP A 915 -3.69 15.91 16.45
C TRP A 915 -3.84 16.89 17.62
N LYS A 916 -3.84 18.20 17.36
CA LYS A 916 -4.06 19.24 18.37
C LYS A 916 -5.29 20.06 18.03
N SER A 917 -6.01 20.50 19.06
CA SER A 917 -7.08 21.48 18.86
C SER A 917 -6.47 22.86 18.60
N GLY A 918 -7.16 23.67 17.80
CA GLY A 918 -6.72 25.02 17.47
C GLY A 918 -7.16 25.46 16.08
N ASP A 919 -6.92 26.73 15.78
CA ASP A 919 -7.23 27.30 14.48
C ASP A 919 -6.32 26.72 13.40
N VAL A 920 -6.88 26.54 12.21
CA VAL A 920 -6.18 26.01 11.04
C VAL A 920 -6.57 26.77 9.78
N CYS A 921 -5.66 26.76 8.81
CA CYS A 921 -5.93 27.18 7.45
C CYS A 921 -5.66 25.99 6.50
N PHE A 922 -6.51 25.82 5.48
CA PHE A 922 -6.41 24.74 4.51
C PHE A 922 -7.08 25.09 3.17
N TYR A 923 -6.88 24.25 2.16
CA TYR A 923 -7.60 24.32 0.90
C TYR A 923 -8.74 23.32 0.88
N LEU A 924 -9.94 23.76 0.48
CA LEU A 924 -11.12 22.90 0.43
C LEU A 924 -11.21 22.21 -0.95
N GLY A 925 -11.21 20.88 -0.95
CA GLY A 925 -11.47 20.06 -2.12
C GLY A 925 -12.69 19.16 -1.92
N PHE A 926 -13.33 18.78 -3.02
CA PHE A 926 -14.52 17.92 -3.02
C PHE A 926 -14.21 16.60 -3.69
N THR A 927 -14.43 15.51 -2.97
CA THR A 927 -14.38 14.13 -3.47
C THR A 927 -15.80 13.59 -3.66
N ILE A 928 -15.95 12.42 -4.28
CA ILE A 928 -17.27 11.76 -4.36
C ILE A 928 -17.86 11.37 -3.00
N ARG A 929 -17.05 11.39 -1.92
CA ARG A 929 -17.50 11.14 -0.55
C ARG A 929 -17.87 12.42 0.22
N GLY A 930 -17.44 13.58 -0.26
CA GLY A 930 -17.71 14.87 0.37
C GLY A 930 -16.49 15.79 0.46
N PRO A 931 -16.61 16.88 1.24
CA PRO A 931 -15.59 17.92 1.36
C PRO A 931 -14.41 17.46 2.22
N VAL A 932 -13.20 17.82 1.78
CA VAL A 932 -11.94 17.43 2.38
C VAL A 932 -11.03 18.66 2.53
N ALA A 933 -10.43 18.81 3.70
CA ALA A 933 -9.43 19.81 4.03
C ALA A 933 -8.02 19.30 3.64
N TYR A 934 -7.43 19.97 2.64
CA TYR A 934 -6.10 19.69 2.12
C TYR A 934 -5.07 20.72 2.57
N GLY A 935 -3.82 20.31 2.76
CA GLY A 935 -2.75 21.25 3.12
C GLY A 935 -2.91 21.90 4.49
N ILE A 936 -3.59 21.23 5.44
CA ILE A 936 -3.88 21.75 6.79
C ILE A 936 -2.61 22.29 7.47
N HIS A 937 -2.68 23.55 7.88
CA HIS A 937 -1.63 24.27 8.57
C HIS A 937 -2.19 24.97 9.83
N TYR A 938 -1.47 24.88 10.95
CA TYR A 938 -1.80 25.62 12.17
C TYR A 938 -1.02 26.94 12.16
N PRO A 939 -1.67 28.10 12.25
CA PRO A 939 -1.00 29.37 12.42
C PRO A 939 -0.11 29.32 13.68
N THR A 940 1.18 29.64 13.54
CA THR A 940 2.05 29.82 14.71
C THR A 940 1.74 31.17 15.34
N HIS A 941 1.34 31.19 16.62
CA HIS A 941 1.28 32.42 17.44
C HIS A 941 2.70 32.94 17.73
N HIS A 942 3.43 33.35 16.69
CA HIS A 942 4.58 34.23 16.73
C HIS A 942 4.77 34.78 15.32
N GLY A 943 4.46 36.07 15.16
CA GLY A 943 4.59 36.79 13.91
C GLY A 943 3.22 37.25 13.41
N HIS A 944 2.95 38.54 13.61
CA HIS A 944 2.12 39.29 12.67
C HIS A 944 2.44 38.83 11.25
N PHE A 945 1.42 38.65 10.41
CA PHE A 945 1.61 38.79 8.97
C PHE A 945 2.25 40.16 8.76
N SER A 946 3.56 40.19 8.57
CA SER A 946 4.29 41.39 8.17
C SER A 946 3.90 41.65 6.72
N HIS A 947 2.85 42.43 6.52
CA HIS A 947 2.78 43.31 5.36
C HIS A 947 3.86 44.38 5.51
N SER A 948 5.11 43.99 5.27
CA SER A 948 6.23 44.91 5.10
C SER A 948 7.37 44.14 4.44
N ASP A 949 7.31 44.05 3.11
CA ASP A 949 8.47 44.29 2.26
C ASP A 949 8.04 44.25 0.80
N ARG A 950 7.70 45.43 0.29
CA ARG A 950 7.88 45.95 -1.08
C ARG A 950 6.94 47.14 -1.29
N MET A 951 7.32 48.26 -0.69
CA MET A 951 7.00 49.59 -1.18
C MET A 951 8.34 50.31 -1.38
N THR A 952 8.99 50.03 -2.50
CA THR A 952 9.83 51.03 -3.17
C THR A 952 9.06 51.37 -4.43
N GLY A 953 8.52 52.59 -4.44
CA GLY A 953 7.57 53.03 -5.44
C GLY A 953 8.18 53.18 -6.83
N GLU A 954 7.32 53.03 -7.83
CA GLU A 954 7.37 53.85 -9.02
C GLU A 954 5.97 54.41 -9.30
N VAL A 955 5.99 55.72 -9.53
CA VAL A 955 4.89 56.64 -9.84
C VAL A 955 4.25 56.27 -11.19
N PRO A 956 2.92 56.48 -11.37
CA PRO A 956 2.26 56.20 -12.65
C PRO A 956 2.70 57.19 -13.74
N ARG A 957 3.26 56.69 -14.85
CA ARG A 957 3.56 57.52 -16.03
C ARG A 957 2.27 57.82 -16.81
N LYS A 958 2.00 59.12 -16.93
CA LYS A 958 1.10 59.75 -17.90
C LYS A 958 1.57 59.51 -19.34
N MET A 959 0.58 59.66 -20.23
CA MET A 959 0.59 59.65 -21.69
C MET A 959 1.83 60.23 -22.40
N LEU A 960 2.13 59.59 -23.53
CA LEU A 960 2.58 60.13 -24.83
C LEU A 960 3.22 61.53 -24.85
N GLU A 961 4.50 61.58 -25.23
CA GLU A 961 4.98 62.35 -26.39
C GLU A 961 6.40 61.88 -26.80
N VAL A 962 6.63 61.84 -28.11
CA VAL A 962 7.80 61.34 -28.88
C VAL A 962 8.81 62.50 -29.03
N PRO A 963 10.17 62.33 -28.98
CA PRO A 963 10.91 61.84 -30.15
C PRO A 963 12.29 61.14 -29.96
N ASP A 964 12.54 60.24 -30.92
CA ASP A 964 13.76 59.97 -31.70
C ASP A 964 15.19 59.83 -31.12
N ILE A 965 15.75 58.64 -31.42
CA ILE A 965 17.01 58.37 -32.16
C ILE A 965 18.34 58.18 -31.40
N LYS A 966 18.91 56.99 -31.67
CA LYS A 966 20.32 56.55 -31.75
C LYS A 966 21.11 56.11 -30.50
N SER A 967 21.16 54.78 -30.36
CA SER A 967 22.32 53.91 -30.64
C SER A 967 23.57 53.92 -29.74
N ILE A 968 23.88 52.69 -29.27
CA ILE A 968 25.18 51.98 -29.39
C ILE A 968 26.22 52.14 -28.25
N LYS A 969 26.42 50.99 -27.57
CA LYS A 969 27.66 50.28 -27.18
C LYS A 969 28.28 50.40 -25.79
N ASP A 970 28.47 49.18 -25.25
CA ASP A 970 29.68 48.56 -24.69
C ASP A 970 30.34 49.17 -23.44
N GLU A 971 30.18 48.45 -22.31
CA GLU A 971 31.24 47.68 -21.61
C GLU A 971 32.59 48.38 -21.22
N PRO A 972 33.39 47.83 -20.28
CA PRO A 972 33.07 47.33 -18.93
C PRO A 972 34.15 47.73 -17.86
N VAL A 973 34.07 47.08 -16.69
CA VAL A 973 35.21 46.62 -15.83
C VAL A 973 35.64 47.46 -14.60
N ARG A 974 35.72 46.72 -13.47
CA ARG A 974 36.63 46.78 -12.31
C ARG A 974 36.32 47.65 -11.07
N SER A 975 35.97 46.91 -10.01
CA SER A 975 36.74 46.69 -8.78
C SER A 975 36.79 47.75 -7.67
N CYS A 976 36.35 47.28 -6.50
CA CYS A 976 37.05 47.27 -5.21
C CYS A 976 36.90 48.45 -4.21
N THR A 977 36.58 48.01 -2.98
CA THR A 977 37.16 48.37 -1.66
C THR A 977 36.67 49.59 -0.83
N THR A 978 36.10 49.20 0.33
CA THR A 978 36.37 49.63 1.73
C THR A 978 35.88 50.96 2.31
N CYS A 979 35.04 50.79 3.35
CA CYS A 979 35.14 51.28 4.73
C CYS A 979 35.47 52.76 5.02
N ALA A 980 34.65 53.40 5.87
CA ALA A 980 34.88 53.52 7.32
C ALA A 980 34.14 54.72 7.95
N ASN A 981 33.90 54.61 9.27
CA ASN A 981 33.84 55.66 10.29
C ASN A 981 32.54 56.49 10.47
N VAL A 982 32.09 56.91 11.66
CA VAL A 982 32.26 56.60 13.10
C VAL A 982 31.59 57.79 13.86
N MET A 983 31.22 57.60 15.14
CA MET A 983 31.02 58.63 16.20
C MET A 983 29.69 59.44 16.22
N HIS A 984 29.04 59.83 17.34
CA HIS A 984 29.25 59.67 18.80
C HIS A 984 28.06 60.33 19.59
N VAL A 985 27.99 60.05 20.90
CA VAL A 985 27.45 60.84 22.06
C VAL A 985 25.96 60.73 22.52
N TYR A 986 25.85 60.37 23.80
CA TYR A 986 24.77 60.39 24.83
C TYR A 986 24.31 61.83 25.24
N PRO A 987 23.53 62.16 26.33
CA PRO A 987 23.02 61.35 27.47
C PRO A 987 21.58 61.66 28.03
N ARG A 988 21.14 60.78 28.97
CA ARG A 988 20.41 61.02 30.27
C ARG A 988 19.04 61.78 30.27
N ALA A 989 18.06 61.53 31.14
CA ALA A 989 17.94 60.77 32.39
C ALA A 989 16.51 60.87 32.98
N LEU A 990 16.20 59.92 33.91
CA LEU A 990 15.33 60.01 35.11
C LEU A 990 13.79 60.07 34.92
N ARG A 991 12.90 59.53 35.77
CA ARG A 991 12.83 58.57 36.92
C ARG A 991 11.36 58.70 37.39
N VAL A 992 10.60 57.66 37.78
CA VAL A 992 10.21 57.35 39.19
C VAL A 992 8.81 56.68 39.19
N GLN A 993 8.71 55.50 39.85
CA GLN A 993 7.65 54.94 40.74
C GLN A 993 6.15 55.06 40.38
N SER A 994 5.22 54.16 40.73
CA SER A 994 5.22 52.87 41.43
C SER A 994 3.75 52.37 41.59
N ILE A 995 3.61 51.06 41.88
CA ILE A 995 2.61 50.47 42.81
C ILE A 995 1.20 50.05 42.31
N ARG A 996 0.92 48.77 42.66
CA ARG A 996 -0.33 48.06 42.99
C ARG A 996 -1.19 47.38 41.90
N ALA A 997 -1.26 46.06 42.07
CA ALA A 997 -2.27 45.09 41.64
C ALA A 997 -3.58 45.21 42.49
N PRO A 998 -4.52 44.24 42.51
CA PRO A 998 -5.09 43.33 41.48
C PRO A 998 -6.66 43.34 41.49
N VAL A 999 -7.25 42.38 40.78
CA VAL A 999 -8.53 41.65 41.04
C VAL A 999 -9.69 41.91 40.06
N GLY A 1000 -10.08 40.83 39.35
CA GLY A 1000 -11.44 40.30 39.27
C GLY A 1000 -12.46 40.95 38.34
N MET A 1001 -12.73 40.28 37.21
CA MET A 1001 -14.01 39.60 36.92
C MET A 1001 -13.83 38.64 35.75
#